data_AF-K2A227-F1
#
_entry.id   AF-K2A227-F1
#
_cell.length_a   1.000
_cell.length_b   1.000
_cell.length_c   1.000
_cell.angle_alpha   90.00
_cell.angle_beta   90.00
_cell.angle_gamma   90.00
#
_symmetry.space_group_name_H-M   'P 1'
#
loop_
_entity.id
_entity.type
_entity.pdbx_description
1 polymer ?
#
loop_
_entity_poly.entity_id
_entity_poly.type
_entity_poly.pdbx_seq_one_letter_code
_entity_poly.pdbx_strand_id
1 'polypeptide(L)'
;MQNLRINRSRSFWPLIASLIILLVYWIVIVPGIRGAQDFPYTFQASLVEGFNLPQTWSTRTMGWIGEYVVGTLWSWPVDFLYGVGGMVGVDFWLLERLLGIFPAILLAAYSINAAFNYYEVKGLGKIAGTLLYLLNSYFILLIDGGQIAIALAYALLPLCFVNFLEAQGGSIKFKLFFGICVSALGFFDIRFVYVLGILIFLKILFDFAVLRKVKIIGNHFKTGTTTIFVFLGLNAYWLLPAFLAKHPALPSAFVQRSQIDFLSFAKLGHALSLLSPHWYKNVFGKVTPLNPWLFVIPLFVFLTPMLVRRKQVFFWTLVAFLSVFLVKGNNPPFEGVYELLFLHLPGFSLFRDPTKFFVLVCLAYSILFGNVLTVIMHRLPRVKTVALFAIAVYFVASTFPVWSNQMTGLLSFSRYEDEYKAVAKIMESDMGYGRILWVPKKYPLGFSSPNHSSVELSAMVQKWPFARGVVGKYEYSNFLREMPHIGQLLDVLGVKYLAFPFPDTKREDIKQDNVDYYYSFLDQISSQAWVQERLALPPVALLKTKESQNRFFVSENTLAVIGSDDIYKDFVKSSNFRLANNAIIFLEETPGLGSRLKDLPDPEVILNSKANIDLAVALNVPKELFFFPATQLPADPDSKSGWPASNVLRSNAGWWKRETNDIIWWRDFLETKYGIDNRDFD
;
A
#
# COMPACT_ATOMS: atom_id res chain seq x y z
N MET A 1 30.12 18.44 -48.74
CA MET A 1 28.89 19.11 -48.24
C MET A 1 27.78 18.90 -49.25
N GLN A 2 26.93 17.88 -49.06
CA GLN A 2 25.69 17.71 -49.80
C GLN A 2 24.54 17.92 -48.83
N ASN A 3 23.74 18.95 -49.09
CA ASN A 3 22.62 19.40 -48.30
C ASN A 3 21.53 18.32 -48.21
N LEU A 4 21.46 17.63 -47.07
CA LEU A 4 20.25 16.95 -46.63
C LEU A 4 19.19 18.03 -46.32
N ARG A 5 18.35 18.34 -47.32
CA ARG A 5 17.08 19.03 -47.11
C ARG A 5 16.24 18.19 -46.14
N ILE A 6 16.28 18.55 -44.86
CA ILE A 6 15.34 18.06 -43.86
C ILE A 6 13.98 18.64 -44.24
N ASN A 7 13.21 17.84 -44.96
CA ASN A 7 11.82 18.13 -45.24
C ASN A 7 11.08 18.06 -43.90
N ARG A 8 10.88 19.21 -43.24
CA ARG A 8 10.03 19.35 -42.05
C ARG A 8 8.56 19.23 -42.47
N SER A 9 8.15 18.07 -42.98
CA SER A 9 6.72 17.75 -42.99
C SER A 9 6.30 17.70 -41.52
N ARG A 10 5.41 18.60 -41.09
CA ARG A 10 4.82 18.55 -39.75
C ARG A 10 4.17 17.18 -39.59
N SER A 11 4.87 16.29 -38.88
CA SER A 11 4.45 14.92 -38.67
C SER A 11 3.19 14.96 -37.79
N PHE A 12 2.04 14.52 -38.31
CA PHE A 12 0.76 14.44 -37.60
C PHE A 12 0.76 13.40 -36.46
N TRP A 13 1.77 12.54 -36.40
CA TRP A 13 1.80 11.37 -35.51
C TRP A 13 1.82 11.66 -33.99
N PRO A 14 2.55 12.66 -33.48
CA PRO A 14 2.47 13.04 -32.08
C PRO A 14 1.05 13.46 -31.68
N LEU A 15 0.29 14.10 -32.58
CA LEU A 15 -1.09 14.48 -32.31
C LEU A 15 -1.98 13.25 -32.12
N ILE A 16 -1.85 12.22 -32.97
CA ILE A 16 -2.59 10.95 -32.81
C ILE A 16 -2.25 10.30 -31.47
N ALA A 17 -0.97 10.26 -31.09
CA ALA A 17 -0.56 9.70 -29.81
C ALA A 17 -1.18 10.46 -28.63
N SER A 18 -1.16 11.79 -28.68
CA SER A 18 -1.83 12.63 -27.69
C SER A 18 -3.33 12.39 -27.63
N LEU A 19 -4.00 12.19 -28.77
CA LEU A 19 -5.42 11.87 -28.83
C LEU A 19 -5.73 10.49 -28.21
N ILE A 20 -4.87 9.48 -28.43
CA ILE A 20 -5.04 8.16 -27.80
C ILE A 20 -4.84 8.26 -26.29
N ILE A 21 -3.80 8.98 -25.82
CA ILE A 21 -3.58 9.20 -24.39
C ILE A 21 -4.77 9.95 -23.78
N LEU A 22 -5.27 10.98 -24.46
CA LEU A 22 -6.46 11.72 -24.04
C LEU A 22 -7.69 10.82 -23.98
N LEU A 23 -7.89 9.94 -24.97
CA LEU A 23 -8.99 8.97 -25.00
C LEU A 23 -8.93 7.98 -23.84
N VAL A 24 -7.74 7.55 -23.42
CA VAL A 24 -7.60 6.62 -22.28
C VAL A 24 -7.82 7.35 -20.96
N TYR A 25 -7.26 8.55 -20.79
CA TYR A 25 -7.32 9.30 -19.54
C TYR A 25 -8.41 10.38 -19.50
N TRP A 26 -9.40 10.33 -20.39
CA TRP A 26 -10.45 11.35 -20.53
C TRP A 26 -11.20 11.61 -19.23
N ILE A 27 -11.43 10.56 -18.44
CA ILE A 27 -12.20 10.64 -17.20
C ILE A 27 -11.51 11.50 -16.14
N VAL A 28 -10.18 11.59 -16.17
CA VAL A 28 -9.39 12.45 -15.26
C VAL A 28 -9.73 13.92 -15.45
N ILE A 29 -10.16 14.31 -16.65
CA ILE A 29 -10.52 15.69 -16.99
C ILE A 29 -11.93 16.03 -16.48
N VAL A 30 -12.82 15.05 -16.40
CA VAL A 30 -14.22 15.26 -15.97
C VAL A 30 -14.25 15.63 -14.49
N PRO A 31 -14.83 16.78 -14.09
CA PRO A 31 -14.98 17.17 -12.68
C PRO A 31 -15.71 16.11 -11.83
N GLY A 32 -15.49 16.13 -10.52
CA GLY A 32 -16.12 15.18 -9.58
C GLY A 32 -15.12 14.54 -8.63
N ILE A 33 -15.61 14.14 -7.46
CA ILE A 33 -14.80 13.45 -6.45
C ILE A 33 -14.57 12.01 -6.89
N ARG A 34 -13.35 11.53 -6.70
CA ARG A 34 -12.97 10.14 -6.95
C ARG A 34 -12.11 9.67 -5.79
N GLY A 35 -12.07 8.35 -5.63
CA GLY A 35 -11.25 7.74 -4.61
C GLY A 35 -10.91 6.32 -5.01
N ALA A 36 -9.72 5.89 -4.60
CA ALA A 36 -9.30 4.51 -4.69
C ALA A 36 -8.86 4.02 -3.31
N GLN A 37 -8.64 2.70 -3.18
CA GLN A 37 -8.30 2.12 -1.88
C GLN A 37 -7.03 2.73 -1.27
N ASP A 38 -5.99 2.93 -2.11
CA ASP A 38 -4.70 3.47 -1.68
C ASP A 38 -4.64 5.01 -1.79
N PHE A 39 -5.72 5.65 -2.26
CA PHE A 39 -5.83 7.11 -2.40
C PHE A 39 -7.29 7.56 -2.16
N PRO A 40 -7.74 7.52 -0.90
CA PRO A 40 -9.07 7.98 -0.55
C PRO A 40 -9.20 9.49 -0.75
N TYR A 41 -10.43 9.95 -0.96
CA TYR A 41 -10.74 11.37 -1.01
C TYR A 41 -10.43 12.02 0.36
N THR A 42 -9.64 13.09 0.33
CA THR A 42 -9.20 13.78 1.55
C THR A 42 -10.00 15.07 1.73
N PHE A 43 -10.78 15.14 2.80
CA PHE A 43 -11.58 16.33 3.12
C PHE A 43 -10.69 17.49 3.57
N GLN A 44 -11.22 18.71 3.41
CA GLN A 44 -10.48 19.96 3.59
C GLN A 44 -9.74 20.06 4.95
N ALA A 45 -10.39 19.68 6.05
CA ALA A 45 -9.79 19.70 7.38
C ALA A 45 -8.57 18.76 7.50
N SER A 46 -8.64 17.58 6.88
CA SER A 46 -7.53 16.61 6.85
C SER A 46 -6.42 17.03 5.89
N LEU A 47 -6.79 17.69 4.78
CA LEU A 47 -5.88 18.24 3.80
C LEU A 47 -4.94 19.27 4.44
N VAL A 48 -5.51 20.21 5.19
CA VAL A 48 -4.78 21.28 5.89
C VAL A 48 -3.71 20.74 6.82
N GLU A 49 -3.97 19.62 7.51
CA GLU A 49 -2.94 19.03 8.36
C GLU A 49 -1.67 18.61 7.58
N GLY A 50 -1.76 18.39 6.26
CA GLY A 50 -0.59 18.07 5.41
C GLY A 50 0.48 19.17 5.43
N PHE A 51 0.09 20.40 5.75
CA PHE A 51 1.00 21.53 5.90
C PHE A 51 1.82 21.49 7.19
N ASN A 52 1.50 20.59 8.13
CA ASN A 52 2.24 20.45 9.38
C ASN A 52 3.65 19.88 9.15
N LEU A 53 4.55 20.14 10.11
CA LEU A 53 5.85 19.49 10.18
C LEU A 53 5.69 17.95 10.23
N PRO A 54 6.68 17.19 9.72
CA PRO A 54 6.60 15.73 9.71
C PRO A 54 6.45 15.19 11.14
N GLN A 55 5.37 14.45 11.40
CA GLN A 55 5.08 13.85 12.71
C GLN A 55 5.35 12.34 12.68
N THR A 56 5.94 11.81 13.75
CA THR A 56 6.18 10.37 13.89
C THR A 56 4.92 9.59 14.26
N TRP A 57 3.86 10.29 14.68
CA TRP A 57 2.54 9.75 15.01
C TRP A 57 1.47 10.42 14.14
N SER A 58 0.52 9.63 13.62
CA SER A 58 -0.58 10.14 12.81
C SER A 58 -1.90 9.45 13.13
N THR A 59 -2.99 10.21 13.02
CA THR A 59 -4.38 9.71 13.08
C THR A 59 -5.06 9.68 11.71
N ARG A 60 -4.34 10.03 10.63
CA ARG A 60 -4.92 10.11 9.29
C ARG A 60 -5.04 8.76 8.60
N THR A 61 -4.15 7.85 8.95
CA THR A 61 -4.08 6.56 8.30
C THR A 61 -5.27 5.71 8.71
N MET A 62 -5.59 4.69 7.89
CA MET A 62 -6.79 3.85 8.02
C MET A 62 -6.67 2.84 9.19
N GLY A 63 -5.91 3.19 10.23
CA GLY A 63 -5.56 2.33 11.36
C GLY A 63 -6.55 2.38 12.51
N TRP A 64 -6.05 2.06 13.71
CA TRP A 64 -6.84 1.91 14.95
C TRP A 64 -7.23 3.28 15.54
N ILE A 65 -6.59 3.76 16.62
CA ILE A 65 -6.82 5.14 17.16
C ILE A 65 -5.71 6.13 16.77
N GLY A 66 -4.84 5.71 15.85
CA GLY A 66 -3.59 6.36 15.47
C GLY A 66 -2.45 5.35 15.40
N GLU A 67 -1.39 5.69 14.66
CA GLU A 67 -0.24 4.81 14.50
C GLU A 67 1.08 5.58 14.33
N TYR A 68 2.17 4.85 14.51
CA TYR A 68 3.52 5.33 14.31
C TYR A 68 3.88 5.28 12.82
N VAL A 69 4.09 6.44 12.19
CA VAL A 69 4.21 6.61 10.73
C VAL A 69 5.63 6.91 10.25
N VAL A 70 6.65 6.67 11.06
CA VAL A 70 8.06 6.90 10.65
C VAL A 70 8.43 6.09 9.41
N GLY A 71 7.85 4.91 9.26
CA GLY A 71 8.00 4.06 8.09
C GLY A 71 7.33 4.59 6.82
N THR A 72 6.72 5.77 6.80
CA THR A 72 6.21 6.43 5.58
C THR A 72 6.59 7.90 5.52
N LEU A 73 7.35 8.42 6.50
CA LEU A 73 7.69 9.84 6.59
C LEU A 73 8.43 10.39 5.37
N TRP A 74 9.08 9.55 4.57
CA TRP A 74 9.71 9.97 3.31
C TRP A 74 8.73 10.65 2.35
N SER A 75 7.41 10.40 2.45
CA SER A 75 6.38 11.02 1.61
C SER A 75 6.01 12.44 2.02
N TRP A 76 6.48 12.92 3.18
CA TRP A 76 6.07 14.22 3.73
C TRP A 76 6.17 15.40 2.74
N PRO A 77 7.20 15.53 1.87
CA PRO A 77 7.24 16.61 0.89
C PRO A 77 6.05 16.59 -0.08
N VAL A 78 5.51 15.42 -0.40
CA VAL A 78 4.30 15.29 -1.21
C VAL A 78 3.08 15.75 -0.41
N ASP A 79 2.94 15.25 0.82
CA ASP A 79 1.83 15.62 1.72
C ASP A 79 1.80 17.12 2.01
N PHE A 80 2.98 17.73 2.13
CA PHE A 80 3.17 19.17 2.29
C PHE A 80 2.60 19.96 1.11
N LEU A 81 2.86 19.52 -0.13
CA LEU A 81 2.32 20.20 -1.32
C LEU A 81 0.79 20.11 -1.40
N TYR A 82 0.21 18.96 -1.03
CA TYR A 82 -1.24 18.84 -0.89
C TYR A 82 -1.77 19.74 0.22
N GLY A 83 -1.07 19.81 1.35
CA GLY A 83 -1.42 20.68 2.48
C GLY A 83 -1.39 22.17 2.14
N VAL A 84 -0.41 22.62 1.36
CA VAL A 84 -0.37 24.00 0.84
C VAL A 84 -1.61 24.29 -0.02
N GLY A 85 -2.01 23.36 -0.88
CA GLY A 85 -3.25 23.47 -1.65
C GLY A 85 -4.49 23.57 -0.76
N GLY A 86 -4.56 22.71 0.27
CA GLY A 86 -5.60 22.75 1.30
C GLY A 86 -5.64 24.11 2.01
N MET A 87 -4.51 24.67 2.44
CA MET A 87 -4.46 25.97 3.11
C MET A 87 -5.05 27.13 2.30
N VAL A 88 -4.98 27.06 0.96
CA VAL A 88 -5.55 28.07 0.05
C VAL A 88 -7.02 27.78 -0.30
N GLY A 89 -7.59 26.68 0.21
CA GLY A 89 -8.98 26.30 -0.02
C GLY A 89 -9.22 25.53 -1.33
N VAL A 90 -8.16 24.96 -1.91
CA VAL A 90 -8.29 24.16 -3.13
C VAL A 90 -8.79 22.75 -2.76
N ASP A 91 -9.88 22.34 -3.39
CA ASP A 91 -10.47 21.02 -3.19
C ASP A 91 -9.51 19.89 -3.62
N PHE A 92 -9.54 18.78 -2.88
CA PHE A 92 -8.73 17.60 -3.14
C PHE A 92 -8.89 17.04 -4.55
N TRP A 93 -10.09 17.00 -5.12
CA TRP A 93 -10.28 16.40 -6.46
C TRP A 93 -9.46 17.15 -7.52
N LEU A 94 -9.24 18.46 -7.32
CA LEU A 94 -8.43 19.27 -8.21
C LEU A 94 -6.93 19.09 -7.92
N LEU A 95 -6.55 19.06 -6.63
CA LEU A 95 -5.16 18.82 -6.21
C LEU A 95 -4.65 17.44 -6.67
N GLU A 96 -5.45 16.39 -6.52
CA GLU A 96 -5.14 15.04 -7.00
C GLU A 96 -4.76 15.03 -8.48
N ARG A 97 -5.47 15.80 -9.32
CA ARG A 97 -5.20 15.87 -10.75
C ARG A 97 -3.97 16.71 -11.05
N LEU A 98 -3.86 17.88 -10.42
CA LEU A 98 -2.80 18.86 -10.67
C LEU A 98 -1.43 18.43 -10.11
N LEU A 99 -1.41 17.77 -8.95
CA LEU A 99 -0.19 17.35 -8.26
C LEU A 99 0.10 15.85 -8.40
N GLY A 100 -0.92 15.04 -8.69
CA GLY A 100 -0.80 13.59 -8.83
C GLY A 100 -0.86 13.10 -10.27
N ILE A 101 -2.08 12.97 -10.82
CA ILE A 101 -2.33 12.23 -12.06
C ILE A 101 -1.71 12.92 -13.29
N PHE A 102 -1.95 14.23 -13.50
CA PHE A 102 -1.38 14.92 -14.66
C PHE A 102 0.15 14.96 -14.61
N PRO A 103 0.79 15.31 -13.46
CA PRO A 103 2.24 15.19 -13.35
C PRO A 103 2.75 13.79 -13.64
N ALA A 104 2.09 12.72 -13.16
CA ALA A 104 2.51 11.35 -13.46
C ALA A 104 2.50 11.05 -14.98
N ILE A 105 1.43 11.41 -15.69
CA ILE A 105 1.31 11.18 -17.14
C ILE A 105 2.32 12.04 -17.93
N LEU A 106 2.40 13.33 -17.62
CA LEU A 106 3.27 14.27 -18.32
C LEU A 106 4.75 13.94 -18.06
N LEU A 107 5.11 13.63 -16.81
CA LEU A 107 6.46 13.24 -16.43
C LEU A 107 6.85 11.90 -17.05
N ALA A 108 5.94 10.92 -17.09
CA ALA A 108 6.21 9.62 -17.72
C ALA A 108 6.43 9.78 -19.22
N ALA A 109 5.62 10.61 -19.90
CA ALA A 109 5.82 10.95 -21.30
C ALA A 109 7.16 11.67 -21.49
N TYR A 110 7.48 12.67 -20.67
CA TYR A 110 8.72 13.43 -20.79
C TYR A 110 9.96 12.56 -20.54
N SER A 111 9.97 11.78 -19.46
CA SER A 111 11.11 10.98 -19.03
C SER A 111 11.44 9.86 -20.02
N ILE A 112 10.42 9.15 -20.52
CA ILE A 112 10.65 8.10 -21.51
C ILE A 112 11.12 8.69 -22.83
N ASN A 113 10.64 9.87 -23.20
CA ASN A 113 11.12 10.58 -24.38
C ASN A 113 12.57 11.07 -24.24
N ALA A 114 13.00 11.44 -23.03
CA ALA A 114 14.41 11.71 -22.73
C ALA A 114 15.27 10.46 -22.92
N ALA A 115 14.81 9.31 -22.43
CA ALA A 115 15.47 8.02 -22.65
C ALA A 115 15.54 7.66 -24.15
N PHE A 116 14.45 7.84 -24.90
CA PHE A 116 14.44 7.63 -26.35
C PHE A 116 15.42 8.53 -27.09
N ASN A 117 15.54 9.80 -26.70
CA ASN A 117 16.52 10.71 -27.28
C ASN A 117 17.95 10.23 -27.01
N TYR A 118 18.25 9.84 -25.78
CA TYR A 118 19.57 9.31 -25.40
C TYR A 118 19.95 8.05 -26.19
N TYR A 119 18.99 7.13 -26.39
CA TYR A 119 19.18 5.89 -27.16
C TYR A 119 18.92 6.02 -28.67
N GLU A 120 18.73 7.24 -29.17
CA GLU A 120 18.49 7.57 -30.57
C GLU A 120 17.28 6.88 -31.23
N VAL A 121 16.22 6.60 -30.44
CA VAL A 121 14.95 6.07 -30.97
C VAL A 121 14.19 7.22 -31.64
N LYS A 122 13.77 7.04 -32.90
CA LYS A 122 13.24 8.13 -33.76
C LYS A 122 11.88 7.78 -34.38
N GLY A 123 11.18 8.82 -34.82
CA GLY A 123 9.96 8.68 -35.63
C GLY A 123 8.84 7.90 -34.92
N LEU A 124 8.21 6.97 -35.64
CA LEU A 124 7.09 6.18 -35.11
C LEU A 124 7.49 5.24 -33.98
N GLY A 125 8.73 4.73 -33.97
CA GLY A 125 9.19 3.86 -32.88
C GLY A 125 9.17 4.59 -31.53
N LYS A 126 9.56 5.87 -31.53
CA LYS A 126 9.50 6.74 -30.34
C LYS A 126 8.05 6.92 -29.85
N ILE A 127 7.11 7.09 -30.77
CA ILE A 127 5.68 7.25 -30.44
C ILE A 127 5.11 5.94 -29.88
N ALA A 128 5.32 4.82 -30.56
CA ALA A 128 4.81 3.52 -30.13
C ALA A 128 5.42 3.07 -28.79
N GLY A 129 6.71 3.34 -28.56
CA GLY A 129 7.34 3.11 -27.25
C GLY A 129 6.78 4.01 -26.16
N THR A 130 6.43 5.27 -26.46
CA THR A 130 5.77 6.18 -25.50
C THR A 130 4.37 5.67 -25.14
N LEU A 131 3.60 5.23 -26.13
CA LEU A 131 2.27 4.62 -25.91
C LEU A 131 2.38 3.33 -25.08
N LEU A 132 3.37 2.47 -25.34
CA LEU A 132 3.59 1.28 -24.52
C LEU A 132 3.91 1.62 -23.06
N TYR A 133 4.73 2.65 -22.83
CA TYR A 133 5.11 3.07 -21.48
C TYR A 133 3.94 3.67 -20.69
N LEU A 134 3.04 4.38 -21.37
CA LEU A 134 1.88 5.02 -20.71
C LEU A 134 0.64 4.12 -20.65
N LEU A 135 0.44 3.23 -21.62
CA LEU A 135 -0.83 2.51 -21.79
C LEU A 135 -0.73 1.02 -21.47
N ASN A 136 0.35 0.60 -20.78
CA ASN A 136 0.42 -0.75 -20.23
C ASN A 136 -0.49 -0.90 -19.00
N SER A 137 -0.94 -2.13 -18.76
CA SER A 137 -1.86 -2.45 -17.67
C SER A 137 -1.32 -2.08 -16.29
N TYR A 138 0.00 -2.13 -16.08
CA TYR A 138 0.62 -1.82 -14.80
C TYR A 138 0.53 -0.32 -14.47
N PHE A 139 0.96 0.57 -15.36
CA PHE A 139 0.90 2.01 -15.12
C PHE A 139 -0.54 2.52 -14.98
N ILE A 140 -1.47 1.98 -15.79
CA ILE A 140 -2.89 2.32 -15.67
C ILE A 140 -3.44 1.89 -14.31
N LEU A 141 -3.11 0.70 -13.81
CA LEU A 141 -3.55 0.26 -12.47
C LEU A 141 -2.90 1.03 -11.33
N LEU A 142 -1.66 1.52 -11.48
CA LEU A 142 -1.07 2.40 -10.47
C LEU A 142 -1.91 3.67 -10.32
N ILE A 143 -2.39 4.23 -11.43
CA ILE A 143 -3.28 5.39 -11.42
C ILE A 143 -4.66 5.00 -10.89
N ASP A 144 -5.33 4.00 -11.48
CA ASP A 144 -6.68 3.62 -11.08
C ASP A 144 -6.75 3.18 -9.62
N GLY A 145 -5.76 2.41 -9.15
CA GLY A 145 -5.68 1.91 -7.79
C GLY A 145 -5.32 2.96 -6.74
N GLY A 146 -4.96 4.18 -7.14
CA GLY A 146 -4.56 5.23 -6.21
C GLY A 146 -3.09 5.15 -5.76
N GLN A 147 -2.26 4.32 -6.38
CA GLN A 147 -0.83 4.28 -6.08
C GLN A 147 -0.09 5.43 -6.79
N ILE A 148 -0.57 6.66 -6.60
CA ILE A 148 -0.13 7.87 -7.32
C ILE A 148 1.35 8.18 -7.07
N ALA A 149 1.81 8.05 -5.82
CA ALA A 149 3.22 8.22 -5.50
C ALA A 149 4.09 7.21 -6.26
N ILE A 150 3.64 5.95 -6.36
CA ILE A 150 4.33 4.91 -7.14
C ILE A 150 4.26 5.22 -8.65
N ALA A 151 3.16 5.76 -9.16
CA ALA A 151 3.03 6.22 -10.54
C ALA A 151 3.99 7.38 -10.86
N LEU A 152 4.18 8.33 -9.93
CA LEU A 152 5.17 9.40 -10.04
C LEU A 152 6.60 8.87 -10.00
N ALA A 153 6.89 7.88 -9.14
CA ALA A 153 8.18 7.22 -9.10
C ALA A 153 8.49 6.44 -10.40
N TYR A 154 7.50 5.71 -10.91
CA TYR A 154 7.53 5.07 -12.23
C TYR A 154 7.79 6.11 -13.33
N ALA A 155 7.09 7.23 -13.31
CA ALA A 155 7.23 8.30 -14.27
C ALA A 155 8.62 8.95 -14.24
N LEU A 156 9.22 9.12 -13.06
CA LEU A 156 10.52 9.77 -12.90
C LEU A 156 11.72 8.86 -13.20
N LEU A 157 11.58 7.54 -12.99
CA LEU A 157 12.68 6.57 -13.09
C LEU A 157 13.53 6.66 -14.38
N PRO A 158 12.94 6.76 -15.60
CA PRO A 158 13.73 6.84 -16.83
C PRO A 158 14.61 8.10 -16.88
N LEU A 159 14.09 9.22 -16.36
CA LEU A 159 14.81 10.48 -16.32
C LEU A 159 15.96 10.42 -15.30
N CYS A 160 15.74 9.82 -14.13
CA CYS A 160 16.83 9.57 -13.17
C CYS A 160 17.95 8.73 -13.80
N PHE A 161 17.60 7.68 -14.56
CA PHE A 161 18.58 6.84 -15.21
C PHE A 161 19.35 7.57 -16.32
N VAL A 162 18.70 8.42 -17.12
CA VAL A 162 19.38 9.26 -18.11
C VAL A 162 20.34 10.26 -17.43
N ASN A 163 19.89 10.93 -16.35
CA ASN A 163 20.74 11.85 -15.59
C ASN A 163 21.96 11.14 -14.98
N PHE A 164 21.84 9.88 -14.56
CA PHE A 164 22.98 9.08 -14.13
C PHE A 164 24.01 8.90 -15.26
N LEU A 165 23.54 8.60 -16.47
CA LEU A 165 24.41 8.40 -17.64
C LEU A 165 25.15 9.70 -18.01
N GLU A 166 24.51 10.86 -17.87
CA GLU A 166 25.13 12.17 -18.08
C GLU A 166 26.11 12.54 -16.95
N ALA A 167 25.75 12.28 -15.69
CA ALA A 167 26.54 12.61 -14.51
C ALA A 167 27.91 11.89 -14.46
N GLN A 168 28.00 10.69 -15.05
CA GLN A 168 29.27 9.95 -15.15
C GLN A 168 30.33 10.69 -15.97
N GLY A 169 29.93 11.40 -17.03
CA GLY A 169 30.84 12.18 -17.87
C GLY A 169 30.89 13.67 -17.49
N GLY A 170 29.94 14.11 -16.67
CA GLY A 170 29.66 15.51 -16.41
C GLY A 170 30.42 16.13 -15.23
N SER A 171 30.20 17.44 -15.08
CA SER A 171 30.67 18.25 -13.96
C SER A 171 29.93 17.90 -12.66
N ILE A 172 30.39 18.47 -11.53
CA ILE A 172 29.73 18.29 -10.22
C ILE A 172 28.26 18.71 -10.24
N LYS A 173 27.88 19.67 -11.09
CA LYS A 173 26.49 20.13 -11.24
C LYS A 173 25.56 18.99 -11.69
N PHE A 174 25.99 18.17 -12.66
CA PHE A 174 25.21 17.01 -13.11
C PHE A 174 25.07 15.95 -12.02
N LYS A 175 26.12 15.74 -11.20
CA LYS A 175 26.09 14.78 -10.09
C LYS A 175 25.17 15.25 -8.96
N LEU A 176 25.20 16.54 -8.64
CA LEU A 176 24.27 17.15 -7.68
C LEU A 176 22.82 17.05 -8.18
N PHE A 177 22.58 17.37 -9.46
CA PHE A 177 21.25 17.26 -10.06
C PHE A 177 20.74 15.81 -10.06
N PHE A 178 21.61 14.84 -10.36
CA PHE A 178 21.26 13.43 -10.23
C PHE A 178 20.92 13.06 -8.77
N GLY A 179 21.67 13.54 -7.77
CA GLY A 179 21.34 13.37 -6.35
C GLY A 179 19.98 13.94 -5.96
N ILE A 180 19.60 15.10 -6.50
CA ILE A 180 18.27 15.70 -6.32
C ILE A 180 17.20 14.82 -6.97
N CYS A 181 17.44 14.32 -8.18
CA CYS A 181 16.50 13.41 -8.87
C CYS A 181 16.29 12.11 -8.08
N VAL A 182 17.35 11.54 -7.50
CA VAL A 182 17.26 10.36 -6.63
C VAL A 182 16.48 10.67 -5.35
N SER A 183 16.66 11.85 -4.77
CA SER A 183 15.91 12.29 -3.59
C SER A 183 14.42 12.47 -3.90
N ALA A 184 14.09 13.10 -5.03
CA ALA A 184 12.71 13.22 -5.50
C ALA A 184 12.06 11.85 -5.75
N LEU A 185 12.82 10.89 -6.30
CA LEU A 185 12.36 9.51 -6.46
C LEU A 185 12.06 8.87 -5.10
N GLY A 186 12.89 9.13 -4.08
CA GLY A 186 12.69 8.66 -2.71
C GLY A 186 11.49 9.29 -2.01
N PHE A 187 11.17 10.56 -2.30
CA PHE A 187 9.98 11.21 -1.78
C PHE A 187 8.69 10.57 -2.29
N PHE A 188 8.72 10.07 -3.53
CA PHE A 188 7.61 9.31 -4.09
C PHE A 188 7.56 7.88 -3.57
N ASP A 189 8.66 7.13 -3.65
CA ASP A 189 8.77 5.80 -3.07
C ASP A 189 10.22 5.36 -2.92
N ILE A 190 10.66 5.09 -1.68
CA ILE A 190 12.04 4.67 -1.39
C ILE A 190 12.44 3.38 -2.10
N ARG A 191 11.49 2.49 -2.41
CA ARG A 191 11.77 1.24 -3.14
C ARG A 191 12.22 1.53 -4.56
N PHE A 192 11.75 2.62 -5.18
CA PHE A 192 12.18 2.97 -6.53
C PHE A 192 13.61 3.51 -6.58
N VAL A 193 14.12 4.06 -5.49
CA VAL A 193 15.56 4.36 -5.34
C VAL A 193 16.38 3.06 -5.41
N TYR A 194 15.90 1.99 -4.76
CA TYR A 194 16.54 0.67 -4.84
C TYR A 194 16.41 0.06 -6.24
N VAL A 195 15.24 0.15 -6.89
CA VAL A 195 15.07 -0.28 -8.30
C VAL A 195 16.02 0.44 -9.25
N LEU A 196 16.18 1.76 -9.08
CA LEU A 196 17.17 2.55 -9.81
C LEU A 196 18.59 2.05 -9.51
N GLY A 197 18.90 1.76 -8.25
CA GLY A 197 20.16 1.16 -7.82
C GLY A 197 20.47 -0.15 -8.54
N ILE A 198 19.50 -1.07 -8.64
CA ILE A 198 19.63 -2.32 -9.42
C ILE A 198 19.93 -2.00 -10.89
N LEU A 199 19.15 -1.12 -11.52
CA LEU A 199 19.33 -0.77 -12.93
C LEU A 199 20.72 -0.15 -13.19
N ILE A 200 21.18 0.73 -12.31
CA ILE A 200 22.51 1.33 -12.33
C ILE A 200 23.59 0.25 -12.15
N PHE A 201 23.43 -0.64 -11.19
CA PHE A 201 24.37 -1.74 -10.95
C PHE A 201 24.50 -2.63 -12.17
N LEU A 202 23.39 -3.04 -12.79
CA LEU A 202 23.40 -3.79 -14.04
C LEU A 202 24.11 -3.04 -15.17
N LYS A 203 23.94 -1.72 -15.26
CA LYS A 203 24.63 -0.90 -16.26
C LYS A 203 26.14 -0.86 -16.02
N ILE A 204 26.57 -0.72 -14.77
CA ILE A 204 27.99 -0.73 -14.39
C ILE A 204 28.62 -2.09 -14.74
N LEU A 205 27.95 -3.20 -14.40
CA LEU A 205 28.42 -4.55 -14.76
C LEU A 205 28.53 -4.73 -16.28
N PHE A 206 27.52 -4.27 -17.02
CA PHE A 206 27.53 -4.32 -18.49
C PHE A 206 28.67 -3.51 -19.10
N ASP A 207 28.90 -2.27 -18.62
CA ASP A 207 29.99 -1.42 -19.10
C ASP A 207 31.36 -2.01 -18.77
N PHE A 208 31.51 -2.59 -17.58
CA PHE A 208 32.74 -3.27 -17.21
C PHE A 208 33.03 -4.46 -18.13
N ALA A 209 32.05 -5.32 -18.35
CA ALA A 209 32.18 -6.50 -19.20
C ALA A 209 32.45 -6.16 -20.69
N VAL A 210 31.79 -5.11 -21.21
CA VAL A 210 31.77 -4.81 -22.66
C VAL A 210 32.74 -3.69 -23.06
N LEU A 211 33.01 -2.71 -22.19
CA LEU A 211 33.87 -1.56 -22.50
C LEU A 211 35.27 -1.67 -21.88
N ARG A 212 35.45 -2.41 -20.77
CA ARG A 212 36.73 -2.64 -20.08
C ARG A 212 37.52 -1.36 -19.74
N LYS A 213 36.83 -0.26 -19.42
CA LYS A 213 37.49 1.04 -19.12
C LYS A 213 37.54 1.33 -17.62
N VAL A 214 38.74 1.22 -17.03
CA VAL A 214 38.98 1.48 -15.59
C VAL A 214 38.63 2.93 -15.19
N LYS A 215 38.84 3.91 -16.08
CA LYS A 215 38.53 5.33 -15.82
C LYS A 215 37.04 5.59 -15.54
N ILE A 216 36.15 4.71 -16.01
CA ILE A 216 34.71 4.81 -15.77
C ILE A 216 34.39 4.54 -14.28
N ILE A 217 35.12 3.64 -13.62
CA ILE A 217 34.90 3.26 -12.22
C ILE A 217 35.06 4.47 -11.29
N GLY A 218 36.11 5.28 -11.48
CA GLY A 218 36.32 6.49 -10.68
C GLY A 218 35.20 7.52 -10.83
N ASN A 219 34.59 7.62 -12.02
CA ASN A 219 33.45 8.50 -12.24
C ASN A 219 32.16 7.97 -11.62
N HIS A 220 31.93 6.65 -11.65
CA HIS A 220 30.83 6.04 -10.91
C HIS A 220 30.96 6.28 -9.42
N PHE A 221 32.16 6.09 -8.85
CA PHE A 221 32.41 6.33 -7.43
C PHE A 221 32.10 7.79 -7.05
N LYS A 222 32.66 8.77 -7.78
CA LYS A 222 32.37 10.20 -7.55
C LYS A 222 30.88 10.51 -7.63
N THR A 223 30.19 9.96 -8.63
CA THR A 223 28.74 10.16 -8.81
C THR A 223 27.96 9.54 -7.64
N GLY A 224 28.31 8.32 -7.24
CA GLY A 224 27.70 7.63 -6.11
C GLY A 224 27.88 8.37 -4.79
N THR A 225 29.11 8.78 -4.47
CA THR A 225 29.41 9.54 -3.25
C THR A 225 28.63 10.86 -3.20
N THR A 226 28.66 11.67 -4.26
CA THR A 226 27.88 12.92 -4.31
C THR A 226 26.39 12.66 -4.14
N THR A 227 25.85 11.62 -4.80
CA THR A 227 24.43 11.24 -4.71
C THR A 227 24.06 10.84 -3.28
N ILE A 228 24.87 10.03 -2.61
CA ILE A 228 24.64 9.58 -1.24
C ILE A 228 24.59 10.79 -0.30
N PHE A 229 25.53 11.73 -0.39
CA PHE A 229 25.53 12.92 0.47
C PHE A 229 24.30 13.80 0.25
N VAL A 230 23.91 14.04 -1.00
CA VAL A 230 22.69 14.81 -1.33
C VAL A 230 21.45 14.09 -0.80
N PHE A 231 21.36 12.78 -1.03
CA PHE A 231 20.23 11.97 -0.59
C PHE A 231 20.09 11.98 0.93
N LEU A 232 21.17 11.71 1.67
CA LEU A 232 21.18 11.73 3.13
C LEU A 232 20.83 13.12 3.68
N GLY A 233 21.36 14.19 3.08
CA GLY A 233 21.05 15.56 3.49
C GLY A 233 19.57 15.91 3.34
N LEU A 234 18.97 15.60 2.18
CA LEU A 234 17.56 15.91 1.89
C LEU A 234 16.57 14.95 2.58
N ASN A 235 17.01 13.77 3.01
CA ASN A 235 16.19 12.76 3.67
C ASN A 235 16.48 12.61 5.17
N ALA A 236 17.34 13.46 5.74
CA ALA A 236 17.73 13.39 7.15
C ALA A 236 16.53 13.46 8.11
N TYR A 237 15.49 14.22 7.73
CA TYR A 237 14.31 14.44 8.56
C TYR A 237 13.52 13.17 8.91
N TRP A 238 13.61 12.11 8.10
CA TRP A 238 12.99 10.82 8.41
C TRP A 238 14.02 9.72 8.69
N LEU A 239 15.21 9.78 8.07
CA LEU A 239 16.29 8.83 8.33
C LEU A 239 16.79 8.90 9.77
N LEU A 240 16.94 10.11 10.31
CA LEU A 240 17.43 10.31 11.68
C LEU A 240 16.44 9.77 12.73
N PRO A 241 15.14 10.14 12.73
CA PRO A 241 14.19 9.56 13.69
C PRO A 241 14.00 8.05 13.49
N ALA A 242 14.04 7.54 12.25
CA ALA A 242 14.00 6.09 12.00
C ALA A 242 15.18 5.36 12.65
N PHE A 243 16.39 5.95 12.59
CA PHE A 243 17.58 5.39 13.23
C PHE A 243 17.54 5.52 14.76
N LEU A 244 17.17 6.69 15.28
CA LEU A 244 17.16 6.99 16.71
C LEU A 244 16.07 6.24 17.47
N ALA A 245 14.88 6.11 16.87
CA ALA A 245 13.76 5.43 17.51
C ALA A 245 14.02 3.93 17.68
N LYS A 246 15.04 3.35 17.03
CA LYS A 246 15.28 1.89 16.94
C LYS A 246 14.02 1.10 16.51
N HIS A 247 13.07 1.83 15.93
CA HIS A 247 11.74 1.45 15.49
C HIS A 247 11.49 2.32 14.24
N PRO A 248 11.46 1.72 13.06
CA PRO A 248 10.51 0.65 12.80
C PRO A 248 11.25 -0.64 12.46
N ALA A 249 11.26 -1.60 13.39
CA ALA A 249 11.33 -2.97 12.93
C ALA A 249 10.11 -3.18 12.03
N LEU A 250 10.32 -3.62 10.79
CA LEU A 250 9.23 -4.14 9.97
C LEU A 250 8.48 -5.16 10.84
N PRO A 251 7.13 -5.14 10.88
CA PRO A 251 6.39 -6.10 11.69
C PRO A 251 6.91 -7.51 11.40
N SER A 252 7.03 -8.36 12.42
CA SER A 252 7.65 -9.68 12.28
C SER A 252 7.06 -10.50 11.11
N ALA A 253 5.77 -10.27 10.81
CA ALA A 253 5.04 -10.79 9.66
C ALA A 253 5.61 -10.42 8.28
N PHE A 254 6.20 -9.23 8.13
CA PHE A 254 6.64 -8.68 6.84
C PHE A 254 7.96 -9.28 6.34
N VAL A 255 8.72 -9.93 7.22
CA VAL A 255 9.99 -10.60 6.90
C VAL A 255 9.77 -12.11 6.70
N GLN A 256 8.51 -12.59 6.77
CA GLN A 256 8.20 -14.00 6.67
C GLN A 256 8.27 -14.51 5.22
N ARG A 257 8.80 -15.73 5.07
CA ARG A 257 8.85 -16.46 3.80
C ARG A 257 7.45 -16.66 3.18
N SER A 258 6.45 -16.99 4.01
CA SER A 258 5.07 -17.23 3.58
C SER A 258 4.43 -16.05 2.85
N GLN A 259 4.86 -14.82 3.15
CA GLN A 259 4.40 -13.62 2.45
C GLN A 259 4.83 -13.60 0.99
N ILE A 260 6.01 -14.13 0.67
CA ILE A 260 6.54 -14.15 -0.70
C ILE A 260 5.66 -15.07 -1.56
N ASP A 261 5.33 -16.25 -1.04
CA ASP A 261 4.50 -17.22 -1.75
C ASP A 261 3.09 -16.67 -1.96
N PHE A 262 2.51 -16.04 -0.93
CA PHE A 262 1.19 -15.43 -1.00
C PHE A 262 1.12 -14.24 -1.97
N LEU A 263 2.16 -13.39 -2.01
CA LEU A 263 2.19 -12.18 -2.84
C LEU A 263 2.73 -12.40 -4.27
N SER A 264 3.21 -13.60 -4.58
CA SER A 264 3.68 -13.96 -5.93
C SER A 264 2.50 -14.24 -6.88
N PHE A 265 1.65 -13.24 -7.15
CA PHE A 265 0.47 -13.38 -8.00
C PHE A 265 0.79 -13.47 -9.49
N ALA A 266 1.83 -12.77 -9.95
CA ALA A 266 2.20 -12.74 -11.35
C ALA A 266 2.97 -14.00 -11.74
N LYS A 267 2.48 -14.74 -12.74
CA LYS A 267 3.25 -15.84 -13.35
C LYS A 267 4.18 -15.31 -14.44
N LEU A 268 5.08 -16.16 -14.95
CA LEU A 268 5.96 -15.79 -16.05
C LEU A 268 5.20 -15.24 -17.27
N GLY A 269 4.03 -15.80 -17.60
CA GLY A 269 3.19 -15.30 -18.68
C GLY A 269 2.68 -13.87 -18.44
N HIS A 270 2.32 -13.53 -17.21
CA HIS A 270 1.88 -12.17 -16.83
C HIS A 270 3.03 -11.18 -16.98
N ALA A 271 4.22 -11.55 -16.49
CA ALA A 271 5.43 -10.76 -16.61
C ALA A 271 5.82 -10.51 -18.08
N LEU A 272 5.81 -11.56 -18.92
CA LEU A 272 6.15 -11.47 -20.35
C LEU A 272 5.14 -10.63 -21.15
N SER A 273 3.84 -10.77 -20.85
CA SER A 273 2.78 -10.09 -21.60
C SER A 273 2.51 -8.66 -21.14
N LEU A 274 3.27 -8.13 -20.17
CA LEU A 274 2.99 -6.85 -19.51
C LEU A 274 1.55 -6.77 -18.97
N LEU A 275 1.02 -7.90 -18.51
CA LEU A 275 -0.30 -8.01 -17.90
C LEU A 275 -0.16 -8.05 -16.38
N SER A 276 -0.48 -6.93 -15.73
CA SER A 276 -0.57 -6.87 -14.28
C SER A 276 -1.62 -7.88 -13.79
N PRO A 277 -1.34 -8.66 -12.73
CA PRO A 277 -2.18 -9.77 -12.31
C PRO A 277 -3.62 -9.33 -11.94
N HIS A 278 -3.83 -8.10 -11.48
CA HIS A 278 -5.16 -7.63 -11.04
C HIS A 278 -5.94 -6.82 -12.10
N TRP A 279 -5.51 -6.89 -13.38
CA TRP A 279 -6.14 -6.16 -14.47
C TRP A 279 -7.56 -6.65 -14.81
N TYR A 280 -8.59 -5.82 -14.86
CA TYR A 280 -8.68 -4.38 -14.62
C TYR A 280 -9.39 -4.06 -13.30
N LYS A 281 -9.93 -5.06 -12.58
CA LYS A 281 -10.77 -4.86 -11.39
C LYS A 281 -9.98 -4.30 -10.20
N ASN A 282 -8.66 -4.41 -10.19
CA ASN A 282 -7.78 -4.03 -9.09
C ASN A 282 -8.20 -4.62 -7.73
N VAL A 283 -8.67 -5.87 -7.75
CA VAL A 283 -9.08 -6.61 -6.56
C VAL A 283 -7.97 -7.58 -6.19
N PHE A 284 -7.44 -7.42 -4.99
CA PHE A 284 -6.39 -8.25 -4.45
C PHE A 284 -6.79 -9.74 -4.43
N GLY A 285 -5.86 -10.63 -4.77
CA GLY A 285 -6.11 -12.07 -4.88
C GLY A 285 -6.88 -12.53 -6.14
N LYS A 286 -7.60 -11.65 -6.85
CA LYS A 286 -8.21 -12.00 -8.15
C LYS A 286 -7.18 -11.82 -9.26
N VAL A 287 -6.67 -12.95 -9.79
CA VAL A 287 -5.68 -12.97 -10.87
C VAL A 287 -6.37 -13.09 -12.23
N THR A 288 -5.94 -12.24 -13.16
CA THR A 288 -6.48 -12.12 -14.52
C THR A 288 -5.97 -13.26 -15.37
N PRO A 289 -6.83 -13.93 -16.16
CA PRO A 289 -6.38 -14.95 -17.09
C PRO A 289 -5.51 -14.33 -18.20
N LEU A 290 -4.52 -15.10 -18.67
CA LEU A 290 -3.66 -14.68 -19.77
C LEU A 290 -4.44 -14.61 -21.08
N ASN A 291 -4.17 -13.60 -21.89
CA ASN A 291 -4.77 -13.45 -23.21
C ASN A 291 -3.69 -13.57 -24.31
N PRO A 292 -3.80 -14.53 -25.26
CA PRO A 292 -2.77 -14.76 -26.28
C PRO A 292 -2.37 -13.53 -27.10
N TRP A 293 -3.29 -12.60 -27.40
CA TRP A 293 -2.96 -11.43 -28.23
C TRP A 293 -2.03 -10.43 -27.52
N LEU A 294 -1.91 -10.49 -26.18
CA LEU A 294 -0.95 -9.66 -25.44
C LEU A 294 0.52 -10.05 -25.69
N PHE A 295 0.76 -11.26 -26.22
CA PHE A 295 2.12 -11.72 -26.57
C PHE A 295 2.69 -11.08 -27.84
N VAL A 296 1.93 -10.25 -28.55
CA VAL A 296 2.42 -9.49 -29.71
C VAL A 296 3.57 -8.56 -29.31
N ILE A 297 3.46 -7.86 -28.18
CA ILE A 297 4.51 -6.95 -27.70
C ILE A 297 5.82 -7.68 -27.37
N PRO A 298 5.85 -8.71 -26.50
CA PRO A 298 7.09 -9.41 -26.19
C PRO A 298 7.72 -10.05 -27.43
N LEU A 299 6.92 -10.52 -28.41
CA LEU A 299 7.46 -11.01 -29.68
C LEU A 299 8.32 -9.94 -30.38
N PHE A 300 7.81 -8.73 -30.55
CA PHE A 300 8.59 -7.63 -31.15
C PHE A 300 9.80 -7.25 -30.29
N VAL A 301 9.62 -7.18 -28.96
CA VAL A 301 10.69 -6.84 -28.01
C VAL A 301 11.87 -7.81 -28.14
N PHE A 302 11.64 -9.12 -28.14
CA PHE A 302 12.71 -10.13 -28.25
C PHE A 302 13.24 -10.34 -29.68
N LEU A 303 12.53 -9.87 -30.72
CA LEU A 303 13.07 -9.77 -32.08
C LEU A 303 14.10 -8.62 -32.24
N THR A 304 14.04 -7.61 -31.37
CA THR A 304 14.92 -6.42 -31.41
C THR A 304 16.42 -6.76 -31.52
N PRO A 305 17.03 -7.59 -30.67
CA PRO A 305 18.48 -7.91 -30.76
C PRO A 305 18.87 -8.60 -32.08
N MET A 306 17.94 -9.30 -32.75
CA MET A 306 18.19 -9.92 -34.06
C MET A 306 18.28 -8.86 -35.16
N LEU A 307 17.42 -7.83 -35.10
CA LEU A 307 17.27 -6.79 -36.11
C LEU A 307 18.16 -5.56 -35.87
N VAL A 308 18.49 -5.25 -34.61
CA VAL A 308 19.24 -4.07 -34.19
C VAL A 308 20.51 -4.50 -33.46
N ARG A 309 21.64 -4.50 -34.16
CA ARG A 309 22.95 -4.89 -33.62
C ARG A 309 23.65 -3.72 -32.92
N ARG A 310 23.08 -3.24 -31.80
CA ARG A 310 23.64 -2.16 -30.96
C ARG A 310 23.89 -2.65 -29.54
N LYS A 311 25.01 -2.24 -28.92
CA LYS A 311 25.35 -2.62 -27.54
C LYS A 311 24.23 -2.28 -26.54
N GLN A 312 23.57 -1.12 -26.71
CA GLN A 312 22.47 -0.71 -25.82
C GLN A 312 21.25 -1.64 -25.93
N VAL A 313 20.99 -2.24 -27.10
CA VAL A 313 19.89 -3.20 -27.28
C VAL A 313 20.15 -4.48 -26.49
N PHE A 314 21.40 -4.97 -26.48
CA PHE A 314 21.77 -6.11 -25.64
C PHE A 314 21.61 -5.82 -24.15
N PHE A 315 22.02 -4.63 -23.69
CA PHE A 315 21.81 -4.20 -22.31
C PHE A 315 20.33 -4.22 -21.93
N TRP A 316 19.47 -3.58 -22.73
CA TRP A 316 18.03 -3.55 -22.44
C TRP A 316 17.36 -4.91 -22.57
N THR A 317 17.86 -5.79 -23.44
CA THR A 317 17.41 -7.19 -23.53
C THR A 317 17.74 -7.95 -22.25
N LEU A 318 18.95 -7.76 -21.69
CA LEU A 318 19.32 -8.33 -20.40
C LEU A 318 18.42 -7.81 -19.27
N VAL A 319 18.18 -6.49 -19.22
CA VAL A 319 17.26 -5.89 -18.24
C VAL A 319 15.85 -6.46 -18.39
N ALA A 320 15.36 -6.64 -19.62
CA ALA A 320 14.06 -7.26 -19.89
C ALA A 320 13.98 -8.70 -19.35
N PHE A 321 14.98 -9.54 -19.62
CA PHE A 321 15.00 -10.92 -19.11
C PHE A 321 15.03 -10.98 -17.58
N LEU A 322 15.92 -10.20 -16.95
CA LEU A 322 16.05 -10.17 -15.49
C LEU A 322 14.78 -9.63 -14.82
N SER A 323 14.21 -8.54 -15.34
CA SER A 323 13.00 -7.95 -14.76
C SER A 323 11.78 -8.86 -14.91
N VAL A 324 11.59 -9.51 -16.07
CA VAL A 324 10.54 -10.54 -16.24
C VAL A 324 10.70 -11.67 -15.23
N PHE A 325 11.94 -12.11 -15.00
CA PHE A 325 12.25 -13.13 -14.02
C PHE A 325 11.99 -12.68 -12.56
N LEU A 326 12.23 -11.41 -12.23
CA LEU A 326 11.94 -10.88 -10.90
C LEU A 326 10.44 -10.69 -10.67
N VAL A 327 9.68 -10.24 -11.68
CA VAL A 327 8.23 -10.01 -11.56
C VAL A 327 7.45 -11.29 -11.24
N LYS A 328 7.89 -12.45 -11.72
CA LYS A 328 7.19 -13.71 -11.42
C LYS A 328 7.28 -14.13 -9.94
N GLY A 329 8.15 -13.50 -9.15
CA GLY A 329 8.39 -13.88 -7.76
C GLY A 329 8.85 -15.34 -7.63
N ASN A 330 8.25 -16.06 -6.68
CA ASN A 330 8.59 -17.45 -6.40
C ASN A 330 7.94 -18.47 -7.34
N ASN A 331 7.12 -18.05 -8.32
CA ASN A 331 6.53 -18.97 -9.29
C ASN A 331 7.60 -19.65 -10.18
N PRO A 332 7.35 -20.83 -10.74
CA PRO A 332 8.27 -21.45 -11.70
C PRO A 332 8.46 -20.61 -12.98
N PRO A 333 9.62 -20.73 -13.69
CA PRO A 333 10.76 -21.60 -13.41
C PRO A 333 11.75 -21.02 -12.37
N PHE A 334 12.63 -21.88 -11.83
CA PHE A 334 13.63 -21.52 -10.81
C PHE A 334 12.99 -20.91 -9.54
N GLU A 335 12.09 -21.69 -8.94
CA GLU A 335 11.57 -21.44 -7.60
C GLU A 335 12.74 -21.35 -6.61
N GLY A 336 12.66 -20.49 -5.61
CA GLY A 336 13.69 -20.29 -4.58
C GLY A 336 14.75 -19.23 -4.91
N VAL A 337 14.98 -18.83 -6.16
CA VAL A 337 15.94 -17.74 -6.46
C VAL A 337 15.43 -16.40 -5.90
N TYR A 338 14.15 -16.10 -6.09
CA TYR A 338 13.56 -14.88 -5.55
C TYR A 338 13.60 -14.89 -4.01
N GLU A 339 13.31 -16.04 -3.42
CA GLU A 339 13.39 -16.24 -1.98
C GLU A 339 14.82 -16.04 -1.44
N LEU A 340 15.83 -16.58 -2.13
CA LEU A 340 17.23 -16.39 -1.78
C LEU A 340 17.58 -14.90 -1.75
N LEU A 341 17.16 -14.13 -2.76
CA LEU A 341 17.34 -12.68 -2.80
C LEU A 341 16.62 -12.00 -1.64
N PHE A 342 15.36 -12.36 -1.38
CA PHE A 342 14.57 -11.77 -0.29
C PHE A 342 15.20 -11.97 1.09
N LEU A 343 15.73 -13.17 1.36
CA LEU A 343 16.29 -13.52 2.67
C LEU A 343 17.72 -12.99 2.87
N HIS A 344 18.53 -12.93 1.80
CA HIS A 344 19.97 -12.69 1.95
C HIS A 344 20.46 -11.37 1.36
N LEU A 345 19.74 -10.76 0.41
CA LEU A 345 20.17 -9.51 -0.20
C LEU A 345 19.65 -8.33 0.65
N PRO A 346 20.53 -7.49 1.23
CA PRO A 346 20.11 -6.38 2.07
C PRO A 346 19.15 -5.44 1.34
N GLY A 347 18.03 -5.12 2.00
CA GLY A 347 16.99 -4.25 1.48
C GLY A 347 16.04 -4.91 0.48
N PHE A 348 16.30 -6.14 0.02
CA PHE A 348 15.40 -6.83 -0.92
C PHE A 348 14.08 -7.26 -0.26
N SER A 349 14.05 -7.38 1.08
CA SER A 349 12.83 -7.61 1.85
C SER A 349 11.74 -6.53 1.65
N LEU A 350 12.13 -5.33 1.18
CA LEU A 350 11.18 -4.28 0.79
C LEU A 350 10.33 -4.64 -0.44
N PHE A 351 10.75 -5.66 -1.21
CA PHE A 351 10.08 -6.19 -2.39
C PHE A 351 9.36 -7.51 -2.08
N ARG A 352 8.60 -7.57 -0.98
CA ARG A 352 7.70 -8.71 -0.72
C ARG A 352 6.70 -8.95 -1.85
N ASP A 353 6.31 -7.88 -2.55
CA ASP A 353 5.49 -7.91 -3.74
C ASP A 353 6.40 -7.77 -4.98
N PRO A 354 6.58 -8.86 -5.76
CA PRO A 354 7.46 -8.85 -6.93
C PRO A 354 6.92 -7.99 -8.09
N THR A 355 5.64 -7.61 -8.09
CA THR A 355 5.04 -6.82 -9.18
C THR A 355 5.68 -5.44 -9.31
N LYS A 356 6.36 -4.92 -8.28
CA LYS A 356 7.09 -3.65 -8.35
C LYS A 356 8.20 -3.66 -9.41
N PHE A 357 8.71 -4.83 -9.81
CA PHE A 357 9.68 -4.95 -10.90
C PHE A 357 9.07 -4.76 -12.30
N PHE A 358 7.74 -4.69 -12.44
CA PHE A 358 7.09 -4.38 -13.74
C PHE A 358 7.58 -3.06 -14.32
N VAL A 359 8.00 -2.09 -13.50
CA VAL A 359 8.57 -0.83 -14.01
C VAL A 359 9.78 -1.06 -14.91
N LEU A 360 10.67 -2.00 -14.54
CA LEU A 360 11.86 -2.31 -15.34
C LEU A 360 11.48 -3.06 -16.62
N VAL A 361 10.47 -3.94 -16.56
CA VAL A 361 9.91 -4.59 -17.75
C VAL A 361 9.35 -3.54 -18.70
N CYS A 362 8.51 -2.62 -18.20
CA CYS A 362 7.89 -1.56 -19.00
C CYS A 362 8.94 -0.65 -19.64
N LEU A 363 9.96 -0.23 -18.89
CA LEU A 363 11.04 0.61 -19.40
C LEU A 363 11.84 -0.11 -20.49
N ALA A 364 12.31 -1.34 -20.21
CA ALA A 364 13.09 -2.11 -21.16
C ALA A 364 12.27 -2.44 -22.44
N TYR A 365 11.03 -2.86 -22.28
CA TYR A 365 10.13 -3.17 -23.39
C TYR A 365 9.87 -1.94 -24.24
N SER A 366 9.61 -0.78 -23.63
CA SER A 366 9.37 0.47 -24.36
C SER A 366 10.57 0.88 -25.22
N ILE A 367 11.79 0.75 -24.69
CA ILE A 367 13.03 1.03 -25.43
C ILE A 367 13.28 0.04 -26.56
N LEU A 368 13.14 -1.26 -26.31
CA LEU A 368 13.34 -2.30 -27.33
C LEU A 368 12.26 -2.23 -28.42
N PHE A 369 10.99 -2.12 -28.03
CA PHE A 369 9.86 -1.97 -28.93
C PHE A 369 9.98 -0.73 -29.82
N GLY A 370 10.42 0.39 -29.26
CA GLY A 370 10.68 1.59 -30.05
C GLY A 370 11.82 1.41 -31.06
N ASN A 371 12.90 0.70 -30.68
CA ASN A 371 14.01 0.41 -31.59
C ASN A 371 13.58 -0.50 -32.75
N VAL A 372 12.89 -1.60 -32.47
CA VAL A 372 12.49 -2.55 -33.52
C VAL A 372 11.51 -1.94 -34.50
N LEU A 373 10.53 -1.16 -34.02
CA LEU A 373 9.60 -0.46 -34.90
C LEU A 373 10.28 0.62 -35.73
N THR A 374 11.28 1.32 -35.18
CA THR A 374 12.08 2.28 -35.96
C THR A 374 12.72 1.60 -37.16
N VAL A 375 13.29 0.40 -36.98
CA VAL A 375 13.92 -0.36 -38.07
C VAL A 375 12.91 -0.93 -39.05
N ILE A 376 11.82 -1.55 -38.57
CA ILE A 376 10.79 -2.13 -39.45
C ILE A 376 10.17 -1.04 -40.32
N MET A 377 9.78 0.09 -39.74
CA MET A 377 9.15 1.19 -40.47
C MET A 377 10.10 1.88 -41.45
N HIS A 378 11.41 1.84 -41.18
CA HIS A 378 12.41 2.33 -42.13
C HIS A 378 12.59 1.38 -43.32
N ARG A 379 12.61 0.06 -43.08
CA ARG A 379 12.76 -0.97 -44.12
C ARG A 379 11.50 -1.16 -44.96
N LEU A 380 10.32 -0.99 -44.37
CA LEU A 380 9.03 -1.23 -45.01
C LEU A 380 8.15 0.04 -44.98
N PRO A 381 8.46 1.09 -45.77
CA PRO A 381 7.75 2.36 -45.71
C PRO A 381 6.27 2.25 -46.14
N ARG A 382 5.94 1.28 -47.01
CA ARG A 382 4.57 1.06 -47.51
C ARG A 382 3.60 0.58 -46.43
N VAL A 383 4.07 -0.14 -45.41
CA VAL A 383 3.22 -0.65 -44.32
C VAL A 383 3.14 0.32 -43.14
N LYS A 384 3.80 1.47 -43.21
CA LYS A 384 3.95 2.40 -42.09
C LYS A 384 2.61 2.88 -41.54
N THR A 385 1.68 3.25 -42.41
CA THR A 385 0.34 3.72 -42.04
C THR A 385 -0.48 2.59 -41.43
N VAL A 386 -0.46 1.40 -42.05
CA VAL A 386 -1.19 0.21 -41.58
C VAL A 386 -0.69 -0.24 -40.22
N ALA A 387 0.64 -0.33 -40.04
CA ALA A 387 1.24 -0.72 -38.79
C ALA A 387 0.91 0.26 -37.65
N LEU A 388 0.88 1.56 -37.95
CA LEU A 388 0.47 2.54 -36.95
C LEU A 388 -1.00 2.39 -36.57
N PHE A 389 -1.89 2.22 -37.56
CA PHE A 389 -3.30 1.98 -37.29
C PHE A 389 -3.47 0.72 -36.43
N ALA A 390 -2.76 -0.36 -36.75
CA ALA A 390 -2.76 -1.58 -35.95
C ALA A 390 -2.25 -1.34 -34.51
N ILE A 391 -1.18 -0.56 -34.33
CA ILE A 391 -0.66 -0.19 -32.99
C ILE A 391 -1.69 0.65 -32.21
N ALA A 392 -2.33 1.62 -32.86
CA ALA A 392 -3.37 2.44 -32.25
C ALA A 392 -4.56 1.57 -31.80
N VAL A 393 -5.07 0.73 -32.71
CA VAL A 393 -6.14 -0.22 -32.41
C VAL A 393 -5.74 -1.17 -31.27
N TYR A 394 -4.51 -1.68 -31.27
CA TYR A 394 -3.99 -2.54 -30.20
C TYR A 394 -4.04 -1.84 -28.83
N PHE A 395 -3.57 -0.60 -28.72
CA PHE A 395 -3.59 0.11 -27.44
C PHE A 395 -5.01 0.52 -27.01
N VAL A 396 -5.86 0.95 -27.94
CA VAL A 396 -7.26 1.26 -27.63
C VAL A 396 -8.01 0.01 -27.18
N ALA A 397 -7.79 -1.13 -27.84
CA ALA A 397 -8.39 -2.41 -27.45
C ALA A 397 -7.86 -2.89 -26.09
N SER A 398 -6.55 -2.77 -25.84
CA SER A 398 -5.93 -3.12 -24.55
C SER A 398 -6.48 -2.33 -23.37
N THR A 399 -6.91 -1.09 -23.63
CA THR A 399 -7.42 -0.16 -22.63
C THR A 399 -8.95 -0.11 -22.59
N PHE A 400 -9.63 -1.07 -23.23
CA PHE A 400 -11.10 -1.19 -23.25
C PHE A 400 -11.76 -0.97 -21.88
N PRO A 401 -11.30 -1.60 -20.77
CA PRO A 401 -11.92 -1.40 -19.47
C PRO A 401 -11.92 0.05 -18.97
N VAL A 402 -10.96 0.87 -19.42
CA VAL A 402 -10.82 2.27 -19.02
C VAL A 402 -11.91 3.11 -19.68
N TRP A 403 -12.00 3.10 -21.00
CA TRP A 403 -12.97 3.92 -21.73
C TRP A 403 -14.40 3.36 -21.71
N SER A 404 -14.57 2.09 -21.33
CA SER A 404 -15.89 1.51 -21.00
C SER A 404 -16.31 1.69 -19.53
N ASN A 405 -15.55 2.46 -18.73
CA ASN A 405 -15.86 2.75 -17.32
C ASN A 405 -16.03 1.49 -16.43
N GLN A 406 -15.26 0.44 -16.73
CA GLN A 406 -15.24 -0.81 -15.97
C GLN A 406 -14.17 -0.81 -14.85
N MET A 407 -13.27 0.17 -14.85
CA MET A 407 -12.30 0.36 -13.78
C MET A 407 -12.99 0.59 -12.42
N THR A 408 -12.26 0.46 -11.32
CA THR A 408 -12.84 0.42 -9.96
C THR A 408 -12.27 1.48 -9.01
N GLY A 409 -11.39 2.36 -9.49
CA GLY A 409 -10.89 3.49 -8.71
C GLY A 409 -10.91 4.79 -9.51
N LEU A 410 -9.78 5.49 -9.56
CA LEU A 410 -9.68 6.88 -10.05
C LEU A 410 -10.00 7.04 -11.54
N LEU A 411 -9.94 5.96 -12.33
CA LEU A 411 -10.30 5.97 -13.75
C LEU A 411 -11.74 5.50 -14.00
N SER A 412 -12.61 5.62 -12.99
CA SER A 412 -14.04 5.34 -13.11
C SER A 412 -14.89 6.35 -12.35
N PHE A 413 -16.19 6.40 -12.63
CA PHE A 413 -17.14 7.11 -11.76
C PHE A 413 -17.36 6.33 -10.47
N SER A 414 -17.28 7.02 -9.33
CA SER A 414 -17.54 6.45 -8.01
C SER A 414 -19.02 6.09 -7.84
N ARG A 415 -19.29 5.03 -7.07
CA ARG A 415 -20.65 4.65 -6.69
C ARG A 415 -21.06 5.41 -5.43
N TYR A 416 -22.35 5.74 -5.34
CA TYR A 416 -22.97 6.38 -4.18
C TYR A 416 -22.33 7.73 -3.77
N GLU A 417 -21.85 8.48 -4.76
CA GLU A 417 -21.12 9.74 -4.55
C GLU A 417 -21.95 10.75 -3.74
N ASP A 418 -23.22 10.90 -4.06
CA ASP A 418 -24.11 11.88 -3.43
C ASP A 418 -24.44 11.49 -1.98
N GLU A 419 -24.58 10.20 -1.70
CA GLU A 419 -24.81 9.68 -0.36
C GLU A 419 -23.58 9.84 0.54
N TYR A 420 -22.38 9.64 0.00
CA TYR A 420 -21.13 9.96 0.73
C TYR A 420 -21.01 11.46 1.02
N LYS A 421 -21.38 12.33 0.06
CA LYS A 421 -21.42 13.79 0.29
C LYS A 421 -22.46 14.17 1.34
N ALA A 422 -23.62 13.52 1.36
CA ALA A 422 -24.64 13.76 2.38
C ALA A 422 -24.13 13.41 3.78
N VAL A 423 -23.49 12.25 3.94
CA VAL A 423 -22.85 11.84 5.20
C VAL A 423 -21.75 12.81 5.60
N ALA A 424 -20.88 13.20 4.66
CA ALA A 424 -19.83 14.19 4.92
C ALA A 424 -20.40 15.51 5.45
N LYS A 425 -21.49 16.02 4.85
CA LYS A 425 -22.15 17.25 5.30
C LYS A 425 -22.69 17.15 6.73
N ILE A 426 -23.24 15.99 7.12
CA ILE A 426 -23.66 15.75 8.51
C ILE A 426 -22.45 15.85 9.45
N MET A 427 -21.34 15.20 9.09
CA MET A 427 -20.12 15.20 9.92
C MET A 427 -19.44 16.56 9.97
N GLU A 428 -19.42 17.33 8.88
CA GLU A 428 -18.84 18.69 8.87
C GLU A 428 -19.66 19.68 9.72
N SER A 429 -20.95 19.41 9.92
CA SER A 429 -21.81 20.24 10.78
C SER A 429 -21.63 19.97 12.28
N ASP A 430 -21.07 18.82 12.65
CA ASP A 430 -20.76 18.49 14.04
C ASP A 430 -19.36 19.02 14.40
N MET A 431 -19.32 19.97 15.32
CA MET A 431 -18.05 20.54 15.80
C MET A 431 -17.45 19.75 16.97
N GLY A 432 -18.23 18.84 17.57
CA GLY A 432 -17.79 18.02 18.69
C GLY A 432 -16.82 16.93 18.24
N TYR A 433 -15.89 16.55 19.11
CA TYR A 433 -15.05 15.40 18.85
C TYR A 433 -15.87 14.11 18.80
N GLY A 434 -15.52 13.21 17.89
CA GLY A 434 -16.09 11.87 17.87
C GLY A 434 -15.62 11.05 16.68
N ARG A 435 -15.03 9.89 16.93
CA ARG A 435 -14.53 8.99 15.88
C ARG A 435 -15.68 8.35 15.10
N ILE A 436 -15.38 7.98 13.85
CA ILE A 436 -16.29 7.24 12.98
C ILE A 436 -15.77 5.82 12.83
N LEU A 437 -16.52 4.84 13.34
CA LEU A 437 -16.26 3.42 13.11
C LEU A 437 -16.83 2.99 11.75
N TRP A 438 -15.96 2.63 10.82
CA TRP A 438 -16.34 2.11 9.51
C TRP A 438 -16.42 0.60 9.52
N VAL A 439 -17.55 0.05 9.05
CA VAL A 439 -17.82 -1.39 9.03
C VAL A 439 -17.87 -1.91 7.59
N PRO A 440 -17.05 -2.91 7.20
CA PRO A 440 -15.88 -3.41 7.94
C PRO A 440 -14.67 -2.47 7.86
N LYS A 441 -14.61 -1.61 6.84
CA LYS A 441 -13.49 -0.69 6.55
C LYS A 441 -14.01 0.59 5.90
N LYS A 442 -13.20 1.65 5.90
CA LYS A 442 -13.60 2.93 5.30
C LYS A 442 -13.63 2.82 3.77
N TYR A 443 -14.72 3.27 3.15
CA TYR A 443 -14.80 3.42 1.70
C TYR A 443 -13.93 4.57 1.21
N PRO A 444 -13.36 4.55 -0.02
CA PRO A 444 -12.50 5.64 -0.50
C PRO A 444 -13.11 7.06 -0.46
N LEU A 445 -14.44 7.20 -0.54
CA LEU A 445 -15.14 8.49 -0.38
C LEU A 445 -15.65 8.75 1.05
N GLY A 446 -15.37 7.85 1.99
CA GLY A 446 -15.82 7.95 3.37
C GLY A 446 -15.20 9.15 4.10
N PHE A 447 -16.03 9.88 4.85
CA PHE A 447 -15.61 11.05 5.61
C PHE A 447 -14.56 10.71 6.68
N SER A 448 -13.58 11.59 6.82
CA SER A 448 -12.63 11.60 7.94
C SER A 448 -12.04 12.99 8.11
N SER A 449 -11.96 13.43 9.35
CA SER A 449 -11.33 14.69 9.75
C SER A 449 -10.54 14.52 11.05
N PRO A 450 -9.77 15.52 11.48
CA PRO A 450 -9.09 15.46 12.78
C PRO A 450 -10.06 15.38 13.96
N ASN A 451 -11.24 16.01 13.84
CA ASN A 451 -12.32 15.96 14.83
C ASN A 451 -13.11 14.65 14.75
N HIS A 452 -13.25 14.10 13.53
CA HIS A 452 -13.95 12.86 13.24
C HIS A 452 -13.01 11.85 12.56
N SER A 453 -12.03 11.34 13.32
CA SER A 453 -11.06 10.40 12.77
C SER A 453 -11.71 9.05 12.48
N SER A 454 -11.32 8.43 11.37
CA SER A 454 -11.76 7.10 10.98
C SER A 454 -11.13 6.01 11.84
N VAL A 455 -11.93 5.02 12.24
CA VAL A 455 -11.49 3.74 12.82
C VAL A 455 -12.10 2.61 11.99
N GLU A 456 -11.33 1.59 11.67
CA GLU A 456 -11.84 0.44 10.90
C GLU A 456 -12.14 -0.76 11.80
N LEU A 457 -13.31 -1.38 11.60
CA LEU A 457 -13.70 -2.58 12.35
C LEU A 457 -12.74 -3.74 12.09
N SER A 458 -12.20 -3.87 10.88
CA SER A 458 -11.20 -4.90 10.54
C SER A 458 -9.91 -4.80 11.36
N ALA A 459 -9.50 -3.60 11.78
CA ALA A 459 -8.37 -3.41 12.68
C ALA A 459 -8.80 -3.59 14.15
N MET A 460 -10.02 -3.17 14.49
CA MET A 460 -10.56 -3.24 15.84
C MET A 460 -10.80 -4.68 16.32
N VAL A 461 -11.34 -5.54 15.45
CA VAL A 461 -11.68 -6.93 15.77
C VAL A 461 -10.45 -7.80 16.08
N GLN A 462 -9.26 -7.36 15.65
CA GLN A 462 -8.00 -8.02 15.97
C GLN A 462 -7.48 -7.70 17.38
N LYS A 463 -8.10 -6.74 18.09
CA LYS A 463 -7.72 -6.39 19.45
C LYS A 463 -8.49 -7.25 20.45
N TRP A 464 -7.78 -7.68 21.50
CA TRP A 464 -8.24 -8.64 22.50
C TRP A 464 -9.65 -8.33 23.04
N PRO A 465 -9.99 -7.08 23.46
CA PRO A 465 -11.31 -6.79 24.01
C PRO A 465 -12.46 -7.02 23.01
N PHE A 466 -12.21 -6.86 21.71
CA PHE A 466 -13.24 -7.02 20.67
C PHE A 466 -13.27 -8.44 20.11
N ALA A 467 -12.11 -9.06 19.93
CA ALA A 467 -11.97 -10.42 19.41
C ALA A 467 -12.77 -11.46 20.23
N ARG A 468 -12.86 -11.25 21.56
CA ARG A 468 -13.62 -12.15 22.44
C ARG A 468 -15.13 -12.02 22.29
N GLY A 469 -15.62 -10.84 21.92
CA GLY A 469 -17.03 -10.60 21.63
C GLY A 469 -17.52 -11.29 20.36
N VAL A 470 -16.61 -11.76 19.51
CA VAL A 470 -16.96 -12.50 18.29
C VAL A 470 -17.51 -13.88 18.65
N VAL A 471 -18.68 -14.20 18.11
CA VAL A 471 -19.38 -15.49 18.27
C VAL A 471 -19.30 -16.27 16.95
N GLY A 472 -18.88 -17.54 17.00
CA GLY A 472 -18.71 -18.34 15.78
C GLY A 472 -17.57 -17.84 14.88
N LYS A 473 -17.57 -18.30 13.62
CA LYS A 473 -16.38 -18.30 12.74
C LYS A 473 -16.53 -17.51 11.44
N TYR A 474 -17.75 -17.22 11.04
CA TYR A 474 -18.04 -16.67 9.72
C TYR A 474 -18.27 -15.14 9.72
N GLU A 475 -18.70 -14.59 10.86
CA GLU A 475 -19.16 -13.20 10.94
C GLU A 475 -18.41 -12.42 12.01
N TYR A 476 -17.31 -11.76 11.63
CA TYR A 476 -16.46 -11.04 12.58
C TYR A 476 -17.05 -9.74 13.11
N SER A 477 -18.09 -9.18 12.50
CA SER A 477 -18.75 -7.95 12.96
C SER A 477 -19.81 -8.19 14.03
N ASN A 478 -20.17 -9.46 14.31
CA ASN A 478 -21.30 -9.76 15.19
C ASN A 478 -21.13 -9.32 16.64
N PHE A 479 -19.90 -9.09 17.12
CA PHE A 479 -19.68 -8.55 18.46
C PHE A 479 -20.41 -7.20 18.68
N LEU A 480 -20.70 -6.45 17.61
CA LEU A 480 -21.49 -5.21 17.69
C LEU A 480 -22.93 -5.42 18.20
N ARG A 481 -23.49 -6.63 18.03
CA ARG A 481 -24.83 -7.00 18.53
C ARG A 481 -24.79 -8.02 19.67
N GLU A 482 -23.78 -8.89 19.71
CA GLU A 482 -23.72 -10.00 20.66
C GLU A 482 -23.08 -9.59 21.99
N MET A 483 -22.19 -8.60 21.99
CA MET A 483 -21.39 -8.24 23.15
C MET A 483 -22.12 -7.20 24.04
N PRO A 484 -22.52 -7.55 25.28
CA PRO A 484 -23.43 -6.69 26.06
C PRO A 484 -22.88 -5.30 26.42
N HIS A 485 -21.56 -5.15 26.59
CA HIS A 485 -20.89 -3.90 26.96
C HIS A 485 -20.21 -3.19 25.80
N ILE A 486 -20.48 -3.57 24.55
CA ILE A 486 -19.82 -2.95 23.39
C ILE A 486 -20.04 -1.44 23.34
N GLY A 487 -21.21 -0.95 23.74
CA GLY A 487 -21.49 0.48 23.86
C GLY A 487 -20.51 1.22 24.76
N GLN A 488 -20.12 0.63 25.89
CA GLN A 488 -19.16 1.23 26.82
C GLN A 488 -17.73 1.20 26.26
N LEU A 489 -17.36 0.16 25.51
CA LEU A 489 -16.06 0.10 24.82
C LEU A 489 -15.98 1.14 23.70
N LEU A 490 -17.07 1.30 22.93
CA LEU A 490 -17.17 2.34 21.91
C LEU A 490 -17.11 3.75 22.52
N ASP A 491 -17.74 3.96 23.69
CA ASP A 491 -17.67 5.22 24.43
C ASP A 491 -16.22 5.55 24.85
N VAL A 492 -15.50 4.61 25.47
CA VAL A 492 -14.08 4.77 25.83
C VAL A 492 -13.20 5.04 24.61
N LEU A 493 -13.50 4.42 23.46
CA LEU A 493 -12.82 4.71 22.21
C LEU A 493 -13.25 6.03 21.57
N GLY A 494 -14.14 6.79 22.19
CA GLY A 494 -14.68 8.03 21.64
C GLY A 494 -15.34 7.83 20.28
N VAL A 495 -15.95 6.67 20.03
CA VAL A 495 -16.71 6.38 18.82
C VAL A 495 -18.09 6.99 18.97
N LYS A 496 -18.33 8.07 18.23
CA LYS A 496 -19.60 8.80 18.20
C LYS A 496 -20.51 8.33 17.07
N TYR A 497 -19.89 7.82 16.01
CA TYR A 497 -20.57 7.46 14.77
C TYR A 497 -20.16 6.06 14.30
N LEU A 498 -21.12 5.32 13.75
CA LEU A 498 -20.87 4.08 13.04
C LEU A 498 -21.38 4.22 11.61
N ALA A 499 -20.50 4.04 10.64
CA ALA A 499 -20.82 4.05 9.22
C ALA A 499 -20.78 2.62 8.67
N PHE A 500 -21.89 2.19 8.06
CA PHE A 500 -22.04 0.88 7.45
C PHE A 500 -22.39 1.01 5.96
N PRO A 501 -21.39 1.24 5.10
CA PRO A 501 -21.60 1.38 3.66
C PRO A 501 -21.96 0.05 3.00
N PHE A 502 -22.83 0.11 2.00
CA PHE A 502 -23.15 -1.00 1.11
C PHE A 502 -21.92 -1.36 0.26
N PRO A 503 -21.62 -2.66 0.01
CA PRO A 503 -20.42 -3.04 -0.73
C PRO A 503 -20.41 -2.52 -2.19
N ASP A 504 -19.21 -2.30 -2.72
CA ASP A 504 -19.04 -1.80 -4.09
C ASP A 504 -19.20 -2.93 -5.13
N THR A 505 -20.34 -2.91 -5.80
CA THR A 505 -20.71 -3.87 -6.86
C THR A 505 -19.76 -3.89 -8.06
N LYS A 506 -18.88 -2.90 -8.24
CA LYS A 506 -17.84 -2.96 -9.29
C LYS A 506 -16.68 -3.88 -8.93
N ARG A 507 -16.40 -4.04 -7.63
CA ARG A 507 -15.28 -4.85 -7.11
C ARG A 507 -15.71 -6.26 -6.74
N GLU A 508 -16.93 -6.37 -6.21
CA GLU A 508 -17.46 -7.60 -5.65
C GLU A 508 -18.73 -8.01 -6.38
N ASP A 509 -18.80 -9.30 -6.72
CA ASP A 509 -20.00 -9.90 -7.27
C ASP A 509 -20.90 -10.24 -6.07
N ILE A 510 -21.87 -9.37 -5.77
CA ILE A 510 -22.72 -9.48 -4.57
C ILE A 510 -23.87 -10.45 -4.83
N LYS A 511 -23.98 -11.51 -4.02
CA LYS A 511 -25.12 -12.43 -4.02
C LYS A 511 -26.30 -11.85 -3.24
N GLN A 512 -27.52 -12.29 -3.53
CA GLN A 512 -28.73 -11.82 -2.83
C GLN A 512 -28.62 -12.01 -1.31
N ASP A 513 -28.12 -13.15 -0.84
CA ASP A 513 -27.92 -13.41 0.60
C ASP A 513 -27.05 -12.34 1.29
N ASN A 514 -26.06 -11.78 0.58
CA ASN A 514 -25.22 -10.71 1.13
C ASN A 514 -25.99 -9.39 1.25
N VAL A 515 -26.91 -9.13 0.30
CA VAL A 515 -27.79 -7.96 0.33
C VAL A 515 -28.76 -8.09 1.51
N ASP A 516 -29.40 -9.25 1.65
CA ASP A 516 -30.36 -9.52 2.73
C ASP A 516 -29.66 -9.45 4.09
N TYR A 517 -28.46 -10.01 4.20
CA TYR A 517 -27.63 -9.92 5.39
C TYR A 517 -27.25 -8.47 5.72
N TYR A 518 -26.88 -7.64 4.73
CA TYR A 518 -26.57 -6.23 4.97
C TYR A 518 -27.74 -5.50 5.66
N TYR A 519 -28.95 -5.64 5.12
CA TYR A 519 -30.13 -4.99 5.71
C TYR A 519 -30.49 -5.58 7.09
N SER A 520 -30.50 -6.92 7.22
CA SER A 520 -30.78 -7.58 8.49
C SER A 520 -29.79 -7.18 9.59
N PHE A 521 -28.49 -7.13 9.27
CA PHE A 521 -27.45 -6.77 10.23
C PHE A 521 -27.54 -5.30 10.63
N LEU A 522 -27.80 -4.41 9.67
CA LEU A 522 -28.01 -2.99 9.94
C LEU A 522 -29.20 -2.76 10.88
N ASP A 523 -30.31 -3.46 10.68
CA ASP A 523 -31.50 -3.33 11.54
C ASP A 523 -31.24 -3.88 12.95
N GLN A 524 -30.56 -5.03 13.07
CA GLN A 524 -30.16 -5.59 14.38
C GLN A 524 -29.21 -4.68 15.16
N ILE A 525 -28.27 -4.00 14.49
CA ILE A 525 -27.41 -3.01 15.15
C ILE A 525 -28.22 -1.78 15.53
N SER A 526 -29.10 -1.31 14.65
CA SER A 526 -29.86 -0.08 14.89
C SER A 526 -30.82 -0.20 16.08
N SER A 527 -31.23 -1.42 16.45
CA SER A 527 -32.04 -1.69 17.64
C SER A 527 -31.23 -1.84 18.94
N GLN A 528 -29.90 -1.75 18.89
CA GLN A 528 -29.07 -1.93 20.09
C GLN A 528 -29.22 -0.78 21.07
N ALA A 529 -29.16 -1.11 22.38
CA ALA A 529 -29.37 -0.14 23.45
C ALA A 529 -28.33 0.99 23.49
N TRP A 530 -27.17 0.84 22.86
CA TRP A 530 -26.11 1.84 22.79
C TRP A 530 -26.22 2.78 21.56
N VAL A 531 -27.13 2.50 20.63
CA VAL A 531 -27.42 3.37 19.47
C VAL A 531 -28.48 4.40 19.87
N GLN A 532 -28.22 5.67 19.53
CA GLN A 532 -29.16 6.77 19.75
C GLN A 532 -30.17 6.86 18.60
N GLU A 533 -29.68 6.98 17.37
CA GLU A 533 -30.51 7.20 16.18
C GLU A 533 -29.76 6.83 14.89
N ARG A 534 -30.52 6.63 13.80
CA ARG A 534 -30.01 6.43 12.44
C ARG A 534 -30.09 7.78 11.71
N LEU A 535 -28.93 8.36 11.40
CA LEU A 535 -28.79 9.69 10.78
C LEU A 535 -28.84 9.64 9.24
N ALA A 536 -28.39 8.55 8.64
CA ALA A 536 -28.44 8.35 7.19
C ALA A 536 -28.91 6.92 6.86
N LEU A 537 -29.66 6.80 5.77
CA LEU A 537 -30.17 5.52 5.26
C LEU A 537 -29.16 4.87 4.30
N PRO A 538 -29.30 3.56 4.02
CA PRO A 538 -28.56 2.90 2.94
C PRO A 538 -28.68 3.67 1.61
N PRO A 539 -27.67 3.61 0.74
CA PRO A 539 -26.51 2.71 0.73
C PRO A 539 -25.34 3.12 1.64
N VAL A 540 -25.38 4.28 2.30
CA VAL A 540 -24.33 4.70 3.25
C VAL A 540 -24.97 4.98 4.60
N ALA A 541 -25.34 3.91 5.31
CA ALA A 541 -25.99 4.02 6.61
C ALA A 541 -25.04 4.63 7.65
N LEU A 542 -25.57 5.59 8.43
CA LEU A 542 -24.85 6.26 9.51
C LEU A 542 -25.68 6.18 10.80
N LEU A 543 -25.10 5.61 11.84
CA LEU A 543 -25.68 5.53 13.18
C LEU A 543 -24.91 6.42 14.14
N LYS A 544 -25.63 7.01 15.10
CA LYS A 544 -25.04 7.78 16.20
C LYS A 544 -25.10 6.99 17.50
N THR A 545 -24.00 6.94 18.24
CA THR A 545 -23.97 6.29 19.56
C THR A 545 -24.58 7.23 20.62
N LYS A 546 -25.09 6.66 21.72
CA LYS A 546 -25.65 7.45 22.82
C LYS A 546 -24.58 8.24 23.58
N GLU A 547 -23.40 7.65 23.72
CA GLU A 547 -22.30 8.17 24.53
C GLU A 547 -21.00 8.06 23.74
N SER A 548 -20.12 9.05 23.92
CA SER A 548 -18.79 9.08 23.34
C SER A 548 -17.91 10.03 24.14
N GLN A 549 -16.75 9.54 24.57
CA GLN A 549 -15.74 10.38 25.21
C GLN A 549 -15.03 11.30 24.21
N ASN A 550 -14.43 12.37 24.75
CA ASN A 550 -13.51 13.22 24.00
C ASN A 550 -12.20 12.50 23.67
N ARG A 551 -11.37 13.12 22.82
CA ARG A 551 -10.06 12.58 22.42
C ARG A 551 -9.19 12.18 23.61
N PHE A 552 -9.24 13.02 24.64
CA PHE A 552 -8.64 12.78 25.95
C PHE A 552 -9.73 12.99 26.98
N PHE A 553 -9.82 12.07 27.92
CA PHE A 553 -10.70 12.15 29.07
C PHE A 553 -9.98 11.56 30.29
N VAL A 554 -10.48 11.88 31.48
CA VAL A 554 -9.92 11.40 32.74
C VAL A 554 -10.95 10.48 33.36
N SER A 555 -10.52 9.29 33.77
CA SER A 555 -11.33 8.37 34.56
C SER A 555 -11.27 8.76 36.03
N GLU A 556 -12.38 8.60 36.73
CA GLU A 556 -12.51 8.95 38.16
C GLU A 556 -11.77 7.94 39.03
N ASN A 557 -11.84 6.66 38.67
CA ASN A 557 -11.25 5.56 39.43
C ASN A 557 -10.20 4.82 38.58
N THR A 558 -9.26 4.17 39.26
CA THR A 558 -8.29 3.27 38.63
C THR A 558 -8.49 1.86 39.17
N LEU A 559 -8.77 0.90 38.29
CA LEU A 559 -8.95 -0.51 38.62
C LEU A 559 -7.77 -1.31 38.08
N ALA A 560 -6.93 -1.80 38.97
CA ALA A 560 -5.82 -2.67 38.65
C ALA A 560 -6.26 -4.13 38.70
N VAL A 561 -6.39 -4.75 37.53
CA VAL A 561 -6.90 -6.12 37.40
C VAL A 561 -5.74 -7.10 37.25
N ILE A 562 -5.78 -8.17 38.05
CA ILE A 562 -4.95 -9.36 37.87
C ILE A 562 -5.89 -10.50 37.56
N GLY A 563 -5.66 -11.17 36.44
CA GLY A 563 -6.57 -12.13 35.86
C GLY A 563 -7.06 -11.72 34.49
N SER A 564 -7.95 -12.56 33.96
CA SER A 564 -8.49 -12.38 32.61
C SER A 564 -9.39 -11.16 32.52
N ASP A 565 -9.64 -10.73 31.30
CA ASP A 565 -10.57 -9.64 31.00
C ASP A 565 -12.04 -10.12 31.02
N ASP A 566 -12.33 -11.32 31.50
CA ASP A 566 -13.69 -11.80 31.79
C ASP A 566 -14.44 -10.90 32.76
N ILE A 567 -13.69 -10.13 33.55
CA ILE A 567 -14.19 -9.11 34.47
C ILE A 567 -15.16 -8.13 33.79
N TYR A 568 -15.02 -7.90 32.47
CA TYR A 568 -16.00 -7.10 31.73
C TYR A 568 -17.42 -7.65 31.81
N LYS A 569 -17.62 -8.98 31.93
CA LYS A 569 -18.93 -9.61 32.13
C LYS A 569 -19.53 -9.25 33.49
N ASP A 570 -18.70 -9.15 34.52
CA ASP A 570 -19.14 -8.78 35.86
C ASP A 570 -19.45 -7.29 35.95
N PHE A 571 -18.65 -6.46 35.29
CA PHE A 571 -18.93 -5.04 35.12
C PHE A 571 -20.27 -4.76 34.45
N VAL A 572 -20.70 -5.59 33.49
CA VAL A 572 -22.03 -5.46 32.85
C VAL A 572 -23.19 -5.69 33.83
N LYS A 573 -23.00 -6.51 34.88
CA LYS A 573 -24.07 -6.83 35.84
C LYS A 573 -24.49 -5.62 36.67
N SER A 574 -23.60 -4.63 36.80
CA SER A 574 -23.88 -3.39 37.53
C SER A 574 -24.39 -2.31 36.57
N SER A 575 -25.64 -1.89 36.73
CA SER A 575 -26.23 -0.80 35.92
C SER A 575 -25.52 0.54 36.09
N ASN A 576 -24.77 0.72 37.19
CA ASN A 576 -24.07 1.97 37.51
C ASN A 576 -22.61 1.94 37.06
N PHE A 577 -22.08 0.78 36.66
CA PHE A 577 -20.69 0.68 36.23
C PHE A 577 -20.52 1.21 34.82
N ARG A 578 -19.57 2.14 34.65
CA ARG A 578 -19.21 2.74 33.37
C ARG A 578 -17.71 2.63 33.13
N LEU A 579 -17.31 2.04 32.01
CA LEU A 579 -15.91 1.91 31.63
C LEU A 579 -15.20 3.26 31.50
N ALA A 580 -15.88 4.32 31.04
CA ALA A 580 -15.29 5.64 30.95
C ALA A 580 -14.85 6.22 32.32
N ASN A 581 -15.57 5.89 33.39
CA ASN A 581 -15.26 6.37 34.74
C ASN A 581 -14.18 5.53 35.43
N ASN A 582 -13.82 4.37 34.89
CA ASN A 582 -12.94 3.39 35.53
C ASN A 582 -11.79 3.01 34.59
N ALA A 583 -10.60 3.55 34.84
CA ALA A 583 -9.40 3.18 34.09
C ALA A 583 -8.96 1.76 34.48
N ILE A 584 -9.19 0.79 33.60
CA ILE A 584 -8.82 -0.60 33.82
C ILE A 584 -7.40 -0.84 33.34
N ILE A 585 -6.54 -1.31 34.24
CA ILE A 585 -5.14 -1.64 33.95
C ILE A 585 -4.94 -3.11 34.28
N PHE A 586 -4.68 -3.93 33.25
CA PHE A 586 -4.34 -5.34 33.43
C PHE A 586 -2.86 -5.47 33.78
N LEU A 587 -2.57 -5.82 35.03
CA LEU A 587 -1.19 -5.88 35.55
C LEU A 587 -0.37 -7.01 34.94
N GLU A 588 -1.03 -8.02 34.37
CA GLU A 588 -0.39 -9.16 33.71
C GLU A 588 -0.04 -8.88 32.23
N GLU A 589 -0.48 -7.74 31.65
CA GLU A 589 -0.16 -7.40 30.25
C GLU A 589 1.32 -7.15 30.00
N THR A 590 2.03 -6.61 31.00
CA THR A 590 3.47 -6.33 30.90
C THR A 590 4.16 -6.68 32.21
N PRO A 591 5.18 -7.55 32.18
CA PRO A 591 5.95 -7.89 33.38
C PRO A 591 6.51 -6.66 34.08
N GLY A 592 6.38 -6.60 35.40
CA GLY A 592 6.82 -5.48 36.22
C GLY A 592 5.86 -4.28 36.25
N LEU A 593 4.71 -4.34 35.55
CA LEU A 593 3.73 -3.25 35.60
C LEU A 593 3.14 -3.04 37.00
N GLY A 594 3.00 -4.11 37.80
CA GLY A 594 2.54 -4.01 39.18
C GLY A 594 3.42 -3.11 40.06
N SER A 595 4.73 -3.05 39.81
CA SER A 595 5.64 -2.16 40.55
C SER A 595 5.30 -0.65 40.42
N ARG A 596 4.52 -0.30 39.38
CA ARG A 596 4.05 1.06 39.10
C ARG A 596 2.72 1.40 39.73
N LEU A 597 2.05 0.46 40.43
CA LEU A 597 0.79 0.76 41.12
C LEU A 597 0.92 1.90 42.13
N LYS A 598 2.08 1.99 42.81
CA LYS A 598 2.39 3.09 43.73
C LYS A 598 2.43 4.47 43.06
N ASP A 599 2.57 4.51 41.74
CA ASP A 599 2.61 5.75 40.95
C ASP A 599 1.19 6.19 40.56
N LEU A 600 0.16 5.38 40.85
CA LEU A 600 -1.23 5.65 40.51
C LEU A 600 -1.99 6.22 41.71
N PRO A 601 -2.94 7.12 41.50
CA PRO A 601 -3.77 7.66 42.57
C PRO A 601 -4.79 6.61 43.03
N ASP A 602 -4.59 6.08 44.24
CA ASP A 602 -5.50 5.17 44.96
C ASP A 602 -6.09 4.02 44.09
N PRO A 603 -5.25 3.14 43.50
CA PRO A 603 -5.73 2.08 42.63
C PRO A 603 -6.45 0.98 43.43
N GLU A 604 -7.67 0.65 43.03
CA GLU A 604 -8.37 -0.52 43.54
C GLU A 604 -7.84 -1.77 42.84
N VAL A 605 -7.38 -2.76 43.61
CA VAL A 605 -6.82 -4.01 43.06
C VAL A 605 -7.89 -5.09 43.04
N ILE A 606 -8.18 -5.61 41.84
CA ILE A 606 -9.15 -6.67 41.60
C ILE A 606 -8.39 -7.95 41.24
N LEU A 607 -8.59 -9.00 42.04
CA LEU A 607 -8.11 -10.35 41.74
C LEU A 607 -9.24 -11.13 41.05
N ASN A 608 -9.26 -11.13 39.73
CA ASN A 608 -10.27 -11.84 38.94
C ASN A 608 -9.85 -13.31 38.75
N SER A 609 -10.42 -14.23 39.53
CA SER A 609 -10.04 -15.64 39.55
C SER A 609 -8.54 -15.88 39.83
N LYS A 610 -7.91 -14.97 40.59
CA LYS A 610 -6.49 -15.01 40.97
C LYS A 610 -6.32 -14.92 42.49
N ALA A 611 -5.12 -15.26 42.95
CA ALA A 611 -4.77 -15.25 44.37
C ALA A 611 -3.73 -14.15 44.68
N ASN A 612 -3.53 -13.88 45.98
CA ASN A 612 -2.55 -12.90 46.45
C ASN A 612 -1.11 -13.20 45.98
N ILE A 613 -0.79 -14.46 45.68
CA ILE A 613 0.50 -14.86 45.13
C ILE A 613 0.72 -14.28 43.73
N ASP A 614 -0.32 -14.23 42.90
CA ASP A 614 -0.26 -13.70 41.54
C ASP A 614 -0.02 -12.17 41.57
N LEU A 615 -0.67 -11.48 42.52
CA LEU A 615 -0.38 -10.07 42.83
C LEU A 615 1.06 -9.87 43.28
N ALA A 616 1.56 -10.68 44.21
CA ALA A 616 2.94 -10.58 44.66
C ALA A 616 3.94 -10.77 43.51
N VAL A 617 3.64 -11.66 42.55
CA VAL A 617 4.43 -11.87 41.34
C VAL A 617 4.38 -10.64 40.43
N ALA A 618 3.19 -10.10 40.14
CA ALA A 618 3.03 -8.91 39.30
C ALA A 618 3.73 -7.66 39.87
N LEU A 619 3.80 -7.54 41.21
CA LEU A 619 4.45 -6.44 41.92
C LEU A 619 5.98 -6.56 41.94
N ASN A 620 6.51 -7.77 42.17
CA ASN A 620 7.91 -7.96 42.61
C ASN A 620 8.81 -8.66 41.58
N VAL A 621 8.26 -9.29 40.54
CA VAL A 621 9.08 -9.95 39.52
C VAL A 621 9.49 -8.93 38.45
N PRO A 622 10.80 -8.62 38.35
CA PRO A 622 11.30 -7.69 37.34
C PRO A 622 11.25 -8.35 35.95
N LYS A 623 11.11 -7.51 34.91
CA LYS A 623 10.90 -7.97 33.53
C LYS A 623 12.00 -8.89 33.03
N GLU A 624 13.23 -8.73 33.51
CA GLU A 624 14.41 -9.52 33.13
C GLU A 624 14.31 -10.98 33.59
N LEU A 625 13.54 -11.25 34.64
CA LEU A 625 13.29 -12.60 35.15
C LEU A 625 12.04 -13.24 34.55
N PHE A 626 11.28 -12.49 33.76
CA PHE A 626 10.06 -12.98 33.14
C PHE A 626 10.37 -13.63 31.80
N PHE A 627 10.25 -14.95 31.74
CA PHE A 627 10.35 -15.72 30.51
C PHE A 627 8.94 -15.96 29.96
N PHE A 628 8.63 -15.43 28.78
CA PHE A 628 7.40 -15.73 28.06
C PHE A 628 7.68 -16.74 26.94
N PRO A 629 7.41 -18.05 27.14
CA PRO A 629 7.82 -19.10 26.22
C PRO A 629 7.33 -18.86 24.78
N ALA A 630 6.15 -18.25 24.62
CA ALA A 630 5.56 -17.98 23.31
C ALA A 630 6.40 -17.05 22.42
N THR A 631 7.27 -16.21 23.00
CA THR A 631 8.19 -15.36 22.22
C THR A 631 9.27 -16.15 21.48
N GLN A 632 9.54 -17.39 21.92
CA GLN A 632 10.56 -18.28 21.34
C GLN A 632 9.98 -19.23 20.29
N LEU A 633 8.65 -19.21 20.08
CA LEU A 633 7.97 -20.20 19.24
C LEU A 633 7.93 -19.78 17.75
N PRO A 634 8.10 -20.73 16.80
CA PRO A 634 8.05 -20.43 15.37
C PRO A 634 6.67 -19.87 14.95
N ALA A 635 6.58 -19.16 13.83
CA ALA A 635 5.31 -18.54 13.40
C ALA A 635 4.25 -19.57 13.00
N ASP A 636 4.71 -20.68 12.43
CA ASP A 636 3.86 -21.76 11.93
C ASP A 636 4.03 -22.98 12.86
N PRO A 637 2.95 -23.42 13.55
CA PRO A 637 2.94 -24.60 14.39
C PRO A 637 3.31 -25.90 13.65
N ASP A 638 3.13 -25.92 12.33
CA ASP A 638 3.46 -27.04 11.44
C ASP A 638 4.77 -26.85 10.67
N SER A 639 5.51 -25.74 10.90
CA SER A 639 6.77 -25.53 10.18
C SER A 639 7.78 -26.61 10.52
N LYS A 640 8.05 -27.48 9.54
CA LYS A 640 9.25 -28.30 9.51
C LYS A 640 10.44 -27.35 9.37
N SER A 641 10.93 -26.84 10.50
CA SER A 641 12.02 -25.87 10.52
C SER A 641 13.24 -26.42 9.77
N GLY A 642 13.54 -25.76 8.65
CA GLY A 642 14.82 -25.87 7.97
C GLY A 642 15.94 -25.41 8.90
N TRP A 643 17.09 -26.04 8.72
CA TRP A 643 18.34 -25.87 9.47
C TRP A 643 18.84 -24.41 9.60
N PRO A 644 19.57 -24.03 10.67
CA PRO A 644 19.96 -24.81 11.84
C PRO A 644 19.02 -24.55 13.03
N ALA A 645 18.23 -25.56 13.40
CA ALA A 645 17.57 -25.63 14.69
C ALA A 645 18.60 -26.09 15.73
N SER A 646 18.75 -25.33 16.81
CA SER A 646 19.41 -25.81 18.03
C SER A 646 18.67 -27.06 18.53
N ASN A 647 19.44 -28.08 18.91
CA ASN A 647 19.02 -29.47 19.14
C ASN A 647 18.15 -29.71 20.40
N VAL A 648 17.04 -29.00 20.61
CA VAL A 648 16.21 -29.26 21.82
C VAL A 648 14.73 -29.56 21.56
N LEU A 649 14.15 -29.23 20.40
CA LEU A 649 12.72 -29.52 20.14
C LEU A 649 12.51 -30.14 18.75
N ARG A 650 13.03 -31.36 18.57
CA ARG A 650 12.57 -32.30 17.54
C ARG A 650 11.53 -33.23 18.15
N SER A 651 10.31 -32.75 18.31
CA SER A 651 9.12 -33.59 18.44
C SER A 651 7.92 -32.80 17.92
N ASN A 652 7.10 -33.46 17.09
CA ASN A 652 5.69 -33.18 16.78
C ASN A 652 5.17 -31.75 16.98
N ALA A 653 4.73 -31.12 15.87
CA ALA A 653 3.95 -29.87 15.80
C ALA A 653 3.16 -29.57 17.09
N GLY A 654 3.58 -28.51 17.78
CA GLY A 654 3.02 -28.09 19.07
C GLY A 654 1.87 -27.10 18.91
N TRP A 655 1.15 -26.85 20.01
CA TRP A 655 0.09 -25.84 20.09
C TRP A 655 0.66 -24.56 20.68
N TRP A 656 0.64 -23.45 19.93
CA TRP A 656 0.99 -22.18 20.54
C TRP A 656 0.33 -20.96 19.90
N LYS A 657 0.00 -20.01 20.77
CA LYS A 657 -0.48 -18.67 20.44
C LYS A 657 0.71 -17.71 20.54
N ARG A 658 0.96 -16.92 19.48
CA ARG A 658 2.03 -15.93 19.47
C ARG A 658 1.56 -14.54 19.82
N GLU A 659 0.47 -14.09 19.21
CA GLU A 659 0.01 -12.70 19.31
C GLU A 659 -1.52 -12.61 19.36
N THR A 660 -2.01 -11.43 19.73
CA THR A 660 -3.43 -11.09 19.83
C THR A 660 -4.18 -11.21 18.49
N ASN A 661 -3.49 -11.03 17.36
CA ASN A 661 -4.13 -11.11 16.05
C ASN A 661 -4.56 -12.54 15.68
N ASP A 662 -4.00 -13.57 16.33
CA ASP A 662 -4.27 -14.97 16.01
C ASP A 662 -5.47 -15.54 16.80
N ILE A 663 -6.08 -14.76 17.70
CA ILE A 663 -7.10 -15.27 18.64
C ILE A 663 -8.27 -15.94 17.94
N ILE A 664 -8.86 -15.27 16.97
CA ILE A 664 -10.08 -15.74 16.32
C ILE A 664 -9.77 -17.03 15.55
N TRP A 665 -8.66 -17.04 14.82
CA TRP A 665 -8.15 -18.23 14.14
C TRP A 665 -7.83 -19.36 15.13
N TRP A 666 -7.20 -19.06 16.26
CA TRP A 666 -6.80 -20.06 17.23
C TRP A 666 -8.00 -20.66 17.96
N ARG A 667 -9.00 -19.84 18.28
CA ARG A 667 -10.31 -20.31 18.79
C ARG A 667 -10.96 -21.26 17.81
N ASP A 668 -11.02 -20.89 16.53
CA ASP A 668 -11.55 -21.75 15.47
C ASP A 668 -10.78 -23.07 15.38
N PHE A 669 -9.45 -23.02 15.37
CA PHE A 669 -8.59 -24.20 15.30
C PHE A 669 -8.85 -25.15 16.48
N LEU A 670 -8.88 -24.62 17.72
CA LEU A 670 -9.13 -25.42 18.92
C LEU A 670 -10.52 -26.05 18.89
N GLU A 671 -11.53 -25.28 18.53
CA GLU A 671 -12.91 -25.75 18.49
C GLU A 671 -13.11 -26.81 17.40
N THR A 672 -12.59 -26.57 16.19
CA THR A 672 -12.73 -27.50 15.05
C THR A 672 -11.99 -28.82 15.29
N LYS A 673 -10.78 -28.74 15.85
CA LYS A 673 -9.89 -29.91 15.96
C LYS A 673 -10.11 -30.69 17.26
N TYR A 674 -10.50 -30.02 18.33
CA TYR A 674 -10.55 -30.59 19.67
C TYR A 674 -11.89 -30.42 20.39
N GLY A 675 -12.81 -29.60 19.85
CA GLY A 675 -14.08 -29.30 20.52
C GLY A 675 -13.90 -28.42 21.76
N ILE A 676 -12.83 -27.62 21.83
CA ILE A 676 -12.49 -26.76 22.97
C ILE A 676 -12.53 -25.29 22.52
N ASP A 677 -13.21 -24.39 23.24
CA ASP A 677 -13.11 -22.94 23.01
C ASP A 677 -11.91 -22.42 23.82
N ASN A 678 -11.16 -21.45 23.29
CA ASN A 678 -10.10 -20.82 24.07
C ASN A 678 -10.60 -20.19 25.38
N ARG A 679 -11.89 -19.84 25.46
CA ARG A 679 -12.52 -19.38 26.71
C ARG A 679 -12.50 -20.44 27.83
N ASP A 680 -12.20 -21.70 27.51
CA ASP A 680 -12.11 -22.81 28.46
C ASP A 680 -10.73 -22.91 29.14
N PHE A 681 -9.75 -22.10 28.72
CA PHE A 681 -8.36 -22.15 29.21
C PHE A 681 -7.96 -21.00 30.16
N ASP A 682 -8.88 -20.10 30.52
CA ASP A 682 -8.63 -18.97 31.43
C ASP A 682 -8.76 -19.33 32.92
#